data_AF-A0A200R2R1-F1
#
_entry.id   AF-A0A200R2R1-F1
#
_cell.length_a   1.000
_cell.length_b   1.000
_cell.length_c   1.000
_cell.angle_alpha   90.00
_cell.angle_beta   90.00
_cell.angle_gamma   90.00
#
_symmetry.space_group_name_H-M   'P 1'
#
loop_
_entity.id
_entity.type
_entity.pdbx_description
1 polymer ?
#
loop_
_entity_poly.entity_id
_entity_poly.type
_entity_poly.pdbx_seq_one_letter_code
_entity_poly.pdbx_strand_id
1 'polypeptide(L)'
;MRKKVDDRIKTLIENGVKTRHRSIFVIVGDKSRDQIVNLHYMLGKSVVKSRPTVLWCYKDKLELSSHKKKRANQIKKLRRSGLLDPEKVDPFSLFVESGGLTYCLYKDSERILGNTFGMCILQDFEALTPNLLARTIETVEGGGLVVLLLRSLSSLTSLYTMVMDVHERFRTESHFEATARFNERFLLSLASCKACVVMDDELNILPISSHIRSIKPVPVTEDSEGLSETQRDLKNLKEQLNDDFPVGPLIKKCRTLDQGKAVITFLDSILDKNLRSTVALLAARGRGKSAALGLAIAGAIAAGYSNIFVTAPGPENLKTLFEFVCKGFDALEYKEHIDYDLVKSANPEFKKAIVRINIYKQHRQTIQYIQPQEHEKLSQVELLVVDEAAAIPLPVVKSLLGPYLVFLSSTVNGYEGTGRSLSLKLLRQLEEQSQTSKSSDGSLSGRVFKKVELGEAIRYAPGDPIESWLHGLLCLDATSAIPSISRLPPPSECDLYYVNRDTLFSYHKDSELFLQRMMALYVSSHYKNSPNDLQLMADAPAHHLFVLLGPVDESKNLLPDILCVIQVCLEGQISQKSAMKSLSDGHQPFGDQIPWKFCEQFRDTMFPSLSGARIVRIAVHPSAMRVSSLSCACQTVYYEGQLTPITEIDLEKVEQKPPVRVTEAAEKVSLLEENVKPRVDLPHLLVHLRERQPEKLHYIGVSFGLTLDLFRFWRKHKFAPFYIGQIPNSVTGEHTCMVIKPLNNDDIEVSGSDEWGFFSPFYQDFRRRFTRLLGSSFKAMEYKLAMSILDPKINFTERDPATSDGFLTALNEILSPHDVNRLEAYTNNLTDFHMILDLLPILSHLYFQEKLPVALSYVQASVLLCMGLQNQNVTYVEGQMKLERQQILSLFIKVMKKFYKYLNSVASKEIESTLPRLKKIEMLPHNVSLDDDLNDAARQVKDKMKAETEGLLNPEFLQQYAIVDKEAAFADALQNGGAGKIASSGLISVKSNRKKMEKEGKPKESDKSNKKRGNDGSGSRSYKKKKP
;
A
#
# COMPACT_ATOMS: atom_id res chain seq x y z
N MET A 1 24.91 -45.54 -31.92
CA MET A 1 25.57 -44.96 -33.12
C MET A 1 26.48 -43.82 -32.68
N ARG A 2 27.56 -43.53 -33.42
CA ARG A 2 28.31 -42.26 -33.28
C ARG A 2 27.80 -41.30 -34.35
N LYS A 3 27.00 -40.30 -33.96
CA LYS A 3 26.50 -39.24 -34.84
C LYS A 3 27.51 -38.10 -34.85
N LYS A 4 27.79 -37.49 -36.02
CA LYS A 4 28.59 -36.26 -36.06
C LYS A 4 27.68 -35.12 -35.55
N VAL A 5 28.10 -34.45 -34.48
CA VAL A 5 27.42 -33.24 -33.99
C VAL A 5 27.60 -32.11 -35.00
N ASP A 6 26.60 -31.25 -35.12
CA ASP A 6 26.65 -30.09 -36.00
C ASP A 6 27.76 -29.11 -35.57
N ASP A 7 28.68 -28.81 -36.50
CA ASP A 7 29.83 -27.94 -36.22
C ASP A 7 29.40 -26.51 -35.78
N ARG A 8 28.18 -26.08 -36.11
CA ARG A 8 27.59 -24.78 -35.71
C ARG A 8 27.51 -24.61 -34.19
N ILE A 9 27.23 -25.68 -33.44
CA ILE A 9 27.17 -25.64 -31.97
C ILE A 9 28.54 -25.28 -31.41
N LYS A 10 29.58 -25.93 -31.93
CA LYS A 10 30.98 -25.71 -31.54
C LYS A 10 31.44 -24.30 -31.91
N THR A 11 31.15 -23.82 -33.13
CA THR A 11 31.56 -22.47 -33.54
C THR A 11 30.88 -21.36 -32.74
N LEU A 12 29.63 -21.55 -32.29
CA LEU A 12 28.98 -20.60 -31.39
C LEU A 12 29.69 -20.50 -30.04
N ILE A 13 30.02 -21.64 -29.42
CA ILE A 13 30.75 -21.67 -28.14
C ILE A 13 32.13 -21.02 -28.29
N GLU A 14 32.89 -21.37 -29.34
CA GLU A 14 34.21 -20.78 -29.61
C GLU A 14 34.13 -19.26 -29.87
N ASN A 15 33.11 -18.80 -30.61
CA ASN A 15 32.88 -17.38 -30.83
C ASN A 15 32.53 -16.65 -29.52
N GLY A 16 31.62 -17.20 -28.70
CA GLY A 16 31.22 -16.62 -27.42
C GLY A 16 32.40 -16.49 -26.44
N VAL A 17 33.26 -17.51 -26.36
CA VAL A 17 34.49 -17.47 -25.53
C VAL A 17 35.47 -16.41 -26.05
N LYS A 18 35.68 -16.31 -27.37
CA LYS A 18 36.55 -15.28 -27.99
C LYS A 18 36.06 -13.86 -27.73
N THR A 19 34.77 -13.58 -27.97
CA THR A 19 34.20 -12.23 -27.78
C THR A 19 33.79 -11.92 -26.34
N ARG A 20 33.90 -12.90 -25.42
CA ARG A 20 33.33 -12.86 -24.05
C ARG A 20 31.85 -12.48 -24.03
N HIS A 21 31.08 -12.99 -24.99
CA HIS A 21 29.61 -12.94 -24.99
C HIS A 21 29.05 -14.24 -24.42
N ARG A 22 27.84 -14.22 -23.87
CA ARG A 22 27.18 -15.44 -23.38
C ARG A 22 26.60 -16.23 -24.55
N SER A 23 26.09 -17.44 -24.31
CA SER A 23 25.26 -18.18 -25.28
C SER A 23 24.14 -18.95 -24.58
N ILE A 24 22.95 -18.99 -25.19
CA ILE A 24 21.79 -19.74 -24.70
C ILE A 24 21.61 -21.00 -25.53
N PHE A 25 21.39 -22.12 -24.85
CA PHE A 25 21.03 -23.41 -25.43
C PHE A 25 19.70 -23.89 -24.82
N VAL A 26 18.71 -24.14 -25.67
CA VAL A 26 17.42 -24.72 -25.28
C VAL A 26 17.37 -26.16 -25.78
N ILE A 27 17.31 -27.13 -24.87
CA ILE A 27 17.30 -28.56 -25.19
C ILE A 27 15.89 -29.11 -24.99
N VAL A 28 15.31 -29.65 -26.06
CA VAL A 28 13.98 -30.25 -26.09
C VAL A 28 14.10 -31.77 -26.03
N GLY A 29 13.61 -32.37 -24.94
CA GLY A 29 13.50 -33.82 -24.76
C GLY A 29 13.97 -34.34 -23.40
N ASP A 30 13.87 -35.66 -23.27
CA ASP A 30 14.02 -36.40 -22.01
C ASP A 30 15.46 -36.88 -21.76
N LYS A 31 16.29 -37.00 -22.81
CA LYS A 31 17.71 -37.38 -22.74
C LYS A 31 18.67 -36.19 -22.65
N SER A 32 18.14 -34.99 -22.47
CA SER A 32 18.87 -33.73 -22.35
C SER A 32 20.07 -33.72 -21.36
N ARG A 33 20.14 -34.67 -20.41
CA ARG A 33 21.29 -34.83 -19.48
C ARG A 33 22.62 -35.12 -20.14
N ASP A 34 22.64 -36.10 -21.05
CA ASP A 34 23.89 -36.54 -21.69
C ASP A 34 24.45 -35.38 -22.54
N GLN A 35 23.54 -34.56 -23.08
CA GLN A 35 23.85 -33.37 -23.84
C GLN A 35 24.41 -32.22 -22.98
N ILE A 36 23.96 -32.05 -21.74
CA ILE A 36 24.60 -31.11 -20.78
C ILE A 36 26.09 -31.48 -20.59
N VAL A 37 26.41 -32.76 -20.45
CA VAL A 37 27.79 -33.24 -20.28
C VAL A 37 28.62 -32.93 -21.53
N ASN A 38 28.06 -33.16 -22.71
CA ASN A 38 28.69 -32.86 -23.99
C ASN A 38 28.96 -31.35 -24.16
N LEU A 39 27.98 -30.48 -23.86
CA LEU A 39 28.14 -29.03 -23.92
C LEU A 39 29.19 -28.52 -22.92
N HIS A 40 29.18 -29.02 -21.69
CA HIS A 40 30.19 -28.69 -20.69
C HIS A 40 31.60 -29.13 -21.11
N TYR A 41 31.74 -30.30 -21.74
CA TYR A 41 33.01 -30.78 -22.29
C TYR A 41 33.50 -29.90 -23.45
N MET A 42 32.60 -29.47 -24.36
CA MET A 42 32.95 -28.53 -25.43
C MET A 42 33.43 -27.18 -24.88
N LEU A 43 32.69 -26.61 -23.92
CA LEU A 43 33.06 -25.37 -23.24
C LEU A 43 34.43 -25.48 -22.55
N GLY A 44 34.63 -26.55 -21.77
CA GLY A 44 35.89 -26.83 -21.08
C GLY A 44 37.08 -27.10 -22.00
N LYS A 45 36.84 -27.39 -23.29
CA LYS A 45 37.89 -27.49 -24.33
C LYS A 45 38.19 -26.14 -25.00
N SER A 46 37.20 -25.25 -25.12
CA SER A 46 37.38 -23.92 -25.70
C SER A 46 37.98 -22.89 -24.75
N VAL A 47 37.82 -23.07 -23.43
CA VAL A 47 38.31 -22.13 -22.41
C VAL A 47 39.74 -22.51 -22.01
N VAL A 48 40.70 -21.61 -22.22
CA VAL A 48 42.14 -21.77 -21.87
C VAL A 48 42.39 -21.67 -20.34
N LYS A 49 41.39 -21.22 -19.58
CA LYS A 49 41.45 -21.00 -18.12
C LYS A 49 41.05 -22.26 -17.33
N SER A 50 41.06 -22.16 -16.00
CA SER A 50 40.45 -23.15 -15.09
C SER A 50 39.05 -23.59 -15.54
N ARG A 51 38.71 -24.88 -15.35
CA ARG A 51 37.39 -25.44 -15.71
C ARG A 51 36.23 -24.55 -15.20
N PRO A 52 35.20 -24.31 -16.03
CA PRO A 52 34.07 -23.47 -15.65
C PRO A 52 33.28 -24.08 -14.48
N THR A 53 32.81 -23.23 -13.56
CA THR A 53 31.92 -23.65 -12.47
C THR A 53 30.47 -23.72 -12.96
N VAL A 54 29.72 -24.70 -12.46
CA VAL A 54 28.34 -24.97 -12.90
C VAL A 54 27.34 -24.63 -11.80
N LEU A 55 26.31 -23.86 -12.14
CA LEU A 55 25.12 -23.62 -11.32
C LEU A 55 23.95 -24.48 -11.82
N TRP A 56 23.39 -25.32 -10.96
CA TRP A 56 22.21 -26.14 -11.26
C TRP A 56 21.00 -25.66 -10.45
N CYS A 57 20.00 -25.13 -11.15
CA CYS A 57 18.76 -24.60 -10.56
C CYS A 57 17.56 -25.51 -10.87
N TYR A 58 16.75 -25.79 -9.84
CA TYR A 58 15.61 -26.72 -9.90
C TYR A 58 14.51 -26.32 -8.90
N LYS A 59 13.28 -26.82 -9.11
CA LYS A 59 12.10 -26.55 -8.27
C LYS A 59 12.15 -27.33 -6.95
N ASP A 60 11.83 -28.63 -7.00
CA ASP A 60 11.75 -29.49 -5.80
C ASP A 60 12.43 -30.88 -5.99
N LYS A 61 12.51 -31.42 -7.22
CA LYS A 61 13.02 -32.78 -7.50
C LYS A 61 14.33 -32.77 -8.31
N LEU A 62 15.37 -33.36 -7.73
CA LEU A 62 16.55 -33.86 -8.45
C LEU A 62 16.47 -35.39 -8.49
N GLU A 63 16.73 -36.01 -9.64
CA GLU A 63 16.77 -37.48 -9.73
C GLU A 63 18.02 -38.09 -9.07
N LEU A 64 19.13 -37.34 -9.05
CA LEU A 64 20.31 -37.64 -8.23
C LEU A 64 20.44 -36.60 -7.11
N SER A 65 20.45 -37.06 -5.85
CA SER A 65 20.54 -36.17 -4.69
C SER A 65 21.75 -35.23 -4.77
N SER A 66 21.55 -33.95 -4.42
CA SER A 66 22.62 -32.96 -4.24
C SER A 66 23.62 -33.37 -3.15
N HIS A 67 23.18 -34.11 -2.13
CA HIS A 67 24.02 -34.51 -1.00
C HIS A 67 24.84 -35.77 -1.30
N LYS A 68 26.18 -35.65 -1.37
CA LYS A 68 27.13 -36.72 -1.74
C LYS A 68 26.81 -38.08 -1.09
N LYS A 69 26.61 -38.15 0.24
CA LYS A 69 26.28 -39.42 0.93
C LYS A 69 24.94 -40.04 0.50
N LYS A 70 23.90 -39.22 0.26
CA LYS A 70 22.58 -39.72 -0.17
C LYS A 70 22.65 -40.24 -1.61
N ARG A 71 23.39 -39.54 -2.48
CA ARG A 71 23.67 -39.95 -3.86
C ARG A 71 24.44 -41.27 -3.93
N ALA A 72 25.52 -41.42 -3.15
CA ALA A 72 26.26 -42.69 -3.08
C ALA A 72 25.37 -43.86 -2.63
N ASN A 73 24.42 -43.62 -1.71
CA ASN A 73 23.44 -44.62 -1.30
C ASN A 73 22.38 -44.91 -2.39
N GLN A 74 21.91 -43.90 -3.14
CA GLN A 74 21.05 -44.10 -4.32
C GLN A 74 21.75 -44.93 -5.40
N ILE A 75 22.99 -44.58 -5.77
CA ILE A 75 23.78 -45.32 -6.78
C ILE A 75 24.04 -46.75 -6.31
N LYS A 76 24.39 -46.97 -5.03
CA LYS A 76 24.50 -48.32 -4.46
C LYS A 76 23.17 -49.09 -4.49
N LYS A 77 22.03 -48.42 -4.29
CA LYS A 77 20.71 -49.05 -4.41
C LYS A 77 20.40 -49.45 -5.86
N LEU A 78 20.66 -48.56 -6.82
CA LEU A 78 20.46 -48.80 -8.26
C LEU A 78 21.36 -49.92 -8.81
N ARG A 79 22.63 -49.98 -8.37
CA ARG A 79 23.55 -51.08 -8.68
C ARG A 79 23.08 -52.41 -8.04
N ARG A 80 22.53 -52.38 -6.82
CA ARG A 80 21.94 -53.57 -6.16
C ARG A 80 20.66 -54.06 -6.83
N SER A 81 19.88 -53.18 -7.46
CA SER A 81 18.67 -53.54 -8.21
C SER A 81 18.92 -53.90 -9.68
N GLY A 82 20.18 -54.05 -10.10
CA GLY A 82 20.53 -54.47 -11.47
C GLY A 82 20.23 -53.45 -12.58
N LEU A 83 19.85 -52.22 -12.24
CA LEU A 83 19.52 -51.16 -13.20
C LEU A 83 20.72 -50.35 -13.68
N LEU A 84 21.93 -50.64 -13.16
CA LEU A 84 23.16 -49.93 -13.49
C LEU A 84 24.32 -50.92 -13.60
N ASP A 85 24.89 -51.05 -14.80
CA ASP A 85 26.09 -51.85 -15.08
C ASP A 85 27.23 -51.43 -14.13
N PRO A 86 27.98 -52.36 -13.53
CA PRO A 86 29.08 -52.01 -12.63
C PRO A 86 30.29 -51.41 -13.37
N GLU A 87 30.47 -51.71 -14.65
CA GLU A 87 31.62 -51.28 -15.48
C GLU A 87 31.38 -50.00 -16.29
N LYS A 88 30.14 -49.73 -16.72
CA LYS A 88 29.80 -48.48 -17.41
C LYS A 88 29.55 -47.37 -16.39
N VAL A 89 30.54 -46.53 -16.17
CA VAL A 89 30.35 -45.29 -15.43
C VAL A 89 29.57 -44.31 -16.31
N ASP A 90 28.38 -43.93 -15.85
CA ASP A 90 27.54 -42.91 -16.46
C ASP A 90 28.31 -41.57 -16.57
N PRO A 91 28.47 -40.98 -17.78
CA PRO A 91 29.14 -39.69 -17.97
C PRO A 91 28.53 -38.56 -17.11
N PHE A 92 27.22 -38.59 -16.86
CA PHE A 92 26.54 -37.62 -16.00
C PHE A 92 26.98 -37.75 -14.54
N SER A 93 27.20 -38.98 -14.05
CA SER A 93 27.72 -39.20 -12.70
C SER A 93 29.13 -38.62 -12.51
N LEU A 94 30.04 -38.79 -13.50
CA LEU A 94 31.38 -38.20 -13.50
C LEU A 94 31.35 -36.67 -13.55
N PHE A 95 30.47 -36.11 -14.37
CA PHE A 95 30.24 -34.67 -14.43
C PHE A 95 29.78 -34.11 -13.08
N VAL A 96 28.82 -34.76 -12.43
CA VAL A 96 28.26 -34.37 -11.13
C VAL A 96 29.28 -34.48 -9.97
N GLU A 97 30.31 -35.31 -10.09
CA GLU A 97 31.41 -35.39 -9.11
C GLU A 97 32.56 -34.42 -9.38
N SER A 98 32.91 -34.18 -10.65
CA SER A 98 34.10 -33.42 -11.06
C SER A 98 33.86 -32.00 -11.57
N GLY A 99 32.62 -31.63 -11.92
CA GLY A 99 32.25 -30.37 -12.56
C GLY A 99 32.02 -29.17 -11.62
N GLY A 100 32.34 -29.29 -10.32
CA GLY A 100 32.22 -28.17 -9.38
C GLY A 100 30.78 -27.63 -9.21
N LEU A 101 29.77 -28.50 -9.27
CA LEU A 101 28.36 -28.10 -9.27
C LEU A 101 27.92 -27.42 -7.96
N THR A 102 27.31 -26.26 -8.09
CA THR A 102 26.54 -25.59 -7.02
C THR A 102 25.05 -25.79 -7.28
N TYR A 103 24.34 -26.38 -6.32
CA TYR A 103 22.89 -26.61 -6.40
C TYR A 103 22.11 -25.46 -5.75
N CYS A 104 21.10 -24.95 -6.44
CA CYS A 104 20.20 -23.91 -5.95
C CYS A 104 18.74 -24.30 -6.17
N LEU A 105 17.88 -24.12 -5.16
CA LEU A 105 16.43 -24.20 -5.36
C LEU A 105 15.95 -22.89 -5.98
N TYR A 106 14.92 -22.90 -6.83
CA TYR A 106 14.37 -21.65 -7.38
C TYR A 106 13.88 -20.68 -6.30
N LYS A 107 13.42 -21.18 -5.16
CA LYS A 107 13.05 -20.39 -3.96
C LYS A 107 14.27 -19.70 -3.30
N ASP A 108 15.46 -20.27 -3.45
CA ASP A 108 16.74 -19.84 -2.84
C ASP A 108 17.59 -18.95 -3.77
N SER A 109 17.05 -18.49 -4.90
CA SER A 109 17.78 -17.81 -5.98
C SER A 109 18.46 -16.48 -5.59
N GLU A 110 18.27 -16.02 -4.36
CA GLU A 110 18.93 -14.82 -3.82
C GLU A 110 20.33 -15.15 -3.27
N ARG A 111 20.59 -16.42 -2.96
CA ARG A 111 21.89 -16.90 -2.45
C ARG A 111 22.99 -16.97 -3.51
N ILE A 112 22.62 -16.95 -4.79
CA ILE A 112 23.57 -16.93 -5.93
C ILE A 112 24.04 -15.51 -6.27
N LEU A 113 23.40 -14.48 -5.71
CA LEU A 113 23.78 -13.09 -5.92
C LEU A 113 25.20 -12.83 -5.40
N GLY A 114 25.94 -11.98 -6.11
CA GLY A 114 27.38 -11.77 -5.89
C GLY A 114 28.30 -12.84 -6.50
N ASN A 115 27.87 -14.11 -6.56
CA ASN A 115 28.65 -15.18 -7.19
C ASN A 115 28.61 -15.10 -8.73
N THR A 116 29.58 -15.72 -9.39
CA THR A 116 29.69 -15.78 -10.86
C THR A 116 30.01 -17.22 -11.28
N PHE A 117 29.39 -17.70 -12.37
CA PHE A 117 29.49 -19.08 -12.86
C PHE A 117 29.82 -19.12 -14.36
N GLY A 118 30.48 -20.19 -14.81
CA GLY A 118 30.77 -20.42 -16.23
C GLY A 118 29.63 -21.11 -16.99
N MET A 119 28.77 -21.84 -16.29
CA MET A 119 27.60 -22.50 -16.87
C MET A 119 26.41 -22.45 -15.91
N CYS A 120 25.21 -22.15 -16.40
CA CYS A 120 23.96 -22.20 -15.64
C CYS A 120 22.98 -23.17 -16.31
N ILE A 121 22.36 -24.04 -15.52
CA ILE A 121 21.39 -25.04 -15.97
C ILE A 121 20.07 -24.78 -15.26
N LEU A 122 19.01 -24.59 -16.06
CA LEU A 122 17.64 -24.34 -15.63
C LEU A 122 16.80 -25.58 -15.96
N GLN A 123 16.42 -26.34 -14.94
CA GLN A 123 15.84 -27.66 -15.11
C GLN A 123 14.34 -27.68 -15.44
N ASP A 124 13.53 -26.87 -14.77
CA ASP A 124 12.06 -26.99 -14.81
C ASP A 124 11.43 -25.69 -15.32
N PHE A 125 11.04 -25.65 -16.60
CA PHE A 125 10.54 -24.45 -17.28
C PHE A 125 9.25 -23.89 -16.68
N GLU A 126 8.34 -24.76 -16.23
CA GLU A 126 7.06 -24.45 -15.56
C GLU A 126 7.18 -23.49 -14.37
N ALA A 127 8.34 -23.51 -13.70
CA ALA A 127 8.64 -22.75 -12.49
C ALA A 127 9.48 -21.49 -12.75
N LEU A 128 9.89 -21.24 -14.00
CA LEU A 128 10.69 -20.07 -14.34
C LEU A 128 9.83 -18.81 -14.27
N THR A 129 10.33 -17.81 -13.55
CA THR A 129 9.72 -16.48 -13.51
C THR A 129 10.68 -15.45 -14.14
N PRO A 130 10.17 -14.34 -14.70
CA PRO A 130 10.99 -13.26 -15.25
C PRO A 130 12.15 -12.81 -14.35
N ASN A 131 11.89 -12.65 -13.05
CA ASN A 131 12.89 -12.29 -12.04
C ASN A 131 13.94 -13.40 -11.85
N LEU A 132 13.53 -14.68 -11.87
CA LEU A 132 14.46 -15.80 -11.76
C LEU A 132 15.37 -15.94 -13.00
N LEU A 133 14.80 -15.78 -14.20
CA LEU A 133 15.56 -15.73 -15.45
C LEU A 133 16.63 -14.64 -15.37
N ALA A 134 16.25 -13.42 -14.99
CA ALA A 134 17.19 -12.31 -14.84
C ALA A 134 18.29 -12.59 -13.80
N ARG A 135 17.92 -13.12 -12.62
CA ARG A 135 18.85 -13.52 -11.56
C ARG A 135 19.90 -14.52 -12.05
N THR A 136 19.46 -15.57 -12.72
CA THR A 136 20.34 -16.66 -13.16
C THR A 136 21.23 -16.27 -14.33
N ILE A 137 20.67 -15.65 -15.37
CA ILE A 137 21.40 -15.24 -16.58
C ILE A 137 22.49 -14.20 -16.27
N GLU A 138 22.23 -13.25 -15.37
CA GLU A 138 23.25 -12.29 -14.92
C GLU A 138 24.43 -12.91 -14.16
N THR A 139 24.26 -14.09 -13.53
CA THR A 139 25.38 -14.75 -12.82
C THR A 139 26.37 -15.44 -13.74
N VAL A 140 26.08 -15.55 -15.04
CA VAL A 140 26.99 -16.19 -16.01
C VAL A 140 28.04 -15.19 -16.52
N GLU A 141 29.30 -15.61 -16.58
CA GLU A 141 30.39 -14.82 -17.16
C GLU A 141 30.40 -14.85 -18.70
N GLY A 142 31.10 -13.90 -19.32
CA GLY A 142 31.30 -13.84 -20.77
C GLY A 142 32.08 -15.04 -21.28
N GLY A 143 31.59 -15.67 -22.35
CA GLY A 143 32.02 -17.00 -22.80
C GLY A 143 31.28 -18.16 -22.12
N GLY A 144 30.46 -17.89 -21.10
CA GLY A 144 29.68 -18.89 -20.38
C GLY A 144 28.36 -19.25 -21.05
N LEU A 145 27.79 -20.39 -20.64
CA LEU A 145 26.60 -21.00 -21.24
C LEU A 145 25.40 -20.99 -20.31
N VAL A 146 24.23 -20.63 -20.83
CA VAL A 146 22.93 -20.81 -20.17
C VAL A 146 22.19 -21.94 -20.88
N VAL A 147 21.80 -22.98 -20.14
CA VAL A 147 21.07 -24.15 -20.66
C VAL A 147 19.68 -24.20 -20.05
N LEU A 148 18.66 -24.16 -20.91
CA LEU A 148 17.24 -24.34 -20.59
C LEU A 148 16.80 -25.75 -20.99
N LEU A 149 16.19 -26.50 -20.07
CA LEU A 149 15.69 -27.84 -20.35
C LEU A 149 14.16 -27.82 -20.51
N LEU A 150 13.69 -28.40 -21.61
CA LEU A 150 12.27 -28.61 -21.92
C LEU A 150 12.01 -30.11 -22.04
N ARG A 151 11.55 -30.73 -20.95
CA ARG A 151 11.21 -32.17 -20.92
C ARG A 151 9.82 -32.42 -21.48
N SER A 152 9.56 -33.63 -22.00
CA SER A 152 8.21 -34.12 -22.32
C SER A 152 7.36 -33.23 -23.25
N LEU A 153 7.94 -32.68 -24.33
CA LEU A 153 7.21 -31.95 -25.37
C LEU A 153 7.23 -32.69 -26.71
N SER A 154 6.05 -32.93 -27.28
CA SER A 154 5.86 -33.47 -28.64
C SER A 154 5.89 -32.41 -29.73
N SER A 155 5.48 -31.17 -29.42
CA SER A 155 5.60 -29.98 -30.27
C SER A 155 6.05 -28.77 -29.46
N LEU A 156 6.64 -27.76 -30.10
CA LEU A 156 6.98 -26.50 -29.42
C LEU A 156 5.77 -25.58 -29.24
N THR A 157 4.77 -25.66 -30.12
CA THR A 157 3.45 -25.04 -29.97
C THR A 157 2.74 -25.45 -28.67
N SER A 158 3.03 -26.63 -28.12
CA SER A 158 2.50 -27.06 -26.81
C SER A 158 2.95 -26.16 -25.64
N LEU A 159 4.03 -25.39 -25.80
CA LEU A 159 4.46 -24.37 -24.81
C LEU A 159 3.46 -23.22 -24.65
N TYR A 160 2.69 -22.91 -25.70
CA TYR A 160 1.69 -21.83 -25.68
C TYR A 160 0.49 -22.13 -24.78
N THR A 161 0.22 -23.41 -24.57
CA THR A 161 -0.85 -23.90 -23.69
C THR A 161 -0.31 -24.42 -22.34
N MET A 162 1.00 -24.30 -22.09
CA MET A 162 1.60 -24.81 -20.87
C MET A 162 1.22 -23.96 -19.65
N VAL A 163 0.54 -24.57 -18.69
CA VAL A 163 0.22 -23.98 -17.40
C VAL A 163 1.49 -23.91 -16.54
N MET A 164 1.82 -22.71 -16.06
CA MET A 164 2.96 -22.47 -15.17
C MET A 164 2.53 -22.49 -13.71
N ASP A 165 3.48 -22.73 -12.80
CA ASP A 165 3.26 -22.65 -11.34
C ASP A 165 2.65 -21.32 -10.89
N VAL A 166 2.98 -20.24 -11.62
CA VAL A 166 2.49 -18.89 -11.31
C VAL A 166 1.00 -18.76 -11.60
N HIS A 167 0.46 -19.52 -12.56
CA HIS A 167 -0.95 -19.46 -12.94
C HIS A 167 -1.87 -19.95 -11.81
N GLU A 168 -1.41 -20.86 -10.95
CA GLU A 168 -2.14 -21.24 -9.71
C GLU A 168 -2.41 -20.03 -8.80
N ARG A 169 -1.55 -19.00 -8.83
CA ARG A 169 -1.70 -17.77 -8.05
C ARG A 169 -2.51 -16.68 -8.76
N PHE A 170 -2.80 -16.86 -10.04
CA PHE A 170 -3.53 -15.90 -10.88
C PHE A 170 -4.98 -16.32 -11.12
N ARG A 171 -5.34 -17.57 -10.79
CA ARG A 171 -6.70 -18.08 -10.83
C ARG A 171 -7.50 -17.56 -9.64
N THR A 172 -8.62 -16.91 -9.90
CA THR A 172 -9.65 -16.57 -8.90
C THR A 172 -10.82 -17.56 -9.00
N GLU A 173 -11.74 -17.53 -8.04
CA GLU A 173 -12.98 -18.35 -8.11
C GLU A 173 -13.91 -17.90 -9.26
N SER A 174 -13.74 -16.67 -9.75
CA SER A 174 -14.42 -16.11 -10.93
C SER A 174 -13.71 -16.41 -12.26
N HIS A 175 -12.38 -16.59 -12.27
CA HIS A 175 -11.59 -16.75 -13.49
C HIS A 175 -10.54 -17.88 -13.37
N PHE A 176 -10.92 -19.08 -13.80
CA PHE A 176 -10.07 -20.30 -13.74
C PHE A 176 -9.12 -20.48 -14.93
N GLU A 177 -9.45 -19.94 -16.10
CA GLU A 177 -8.68 -20.13 -17.33
C GLU A 177 -7.60 -19.04 -17.46
N ALA A 178 -6.34 -19.44 -17.29
CA ALA A 178 -5.18 -18.57 -17.45
C ALA A 178 -4.52 -18.84 -18.81
N THR A 179 -4.33 -17.80 -19.60
CA THR A 179 -3.73 -17.86 -20.95
C THR A 179 -2.25 -17.49 -20.89
N ALA A 180 -1.35 -18.36 -21.32
CA ALA A 180 0.10 -18.19 -21.19
C ALA A 180 0.73 -17.22 -22.23
N ARG A 181 0.27 -15.96 -22.27
CA ARG A 181 0.75 -14.91 -23.19
C ARG A 181 2.24 -14.65 -23.05
N PHE A 182 2.77 -14.72 -21.82
CA PHE A 182 4.21 -14.52 -21.59
C PHE A 182 5.06 -15.61 -22.27
N ASN A 183 4.59 -16.86 -22.30
CA ASN A 183 5.30 -17.97 -22.95
C ASN A 183 5.35 -17.82 -24.47
N GLU A 184 4.28 -17.30 -25.07
CA GLU A 184 4.24 -16.98 -26.50
C GLU A 184 5.27 -15.92 -26.87
N ARG A 185 5.28 -14.79 -26.14
CA ARG A 185 6.30 -13.73 -26.30
C ARG A 185 7.71 -14.25 -26.03
N PHE A 186 7.90 -15.11 -25.02
CA PHE A 186 9.19 -15.70 -24.68
C PHE A 186 9.75 -16.51 -25.86
N LEU A 187 8.97 -17.44 -26.42
CA LEU A 187 9.42 -18.29 -27.53
C LEU A 187 9.72 -17.47 -28.80
N LEU A 188 8.88 -16.49 -29.13
CA LEU A 188 9.11 -15.56 -30.24
C LEU A 188 10.37 -14.70 -30.03
N SER A 189 10.63 -14.26 -28.80
CA SER A 189 11.86 -13.53 -28.46
C SER A 189 13.12 -14.41 -28.58
N LEU A 190 13.05 -15.70 -28.22
CA LEU A 190 14.17 -16.63 -28.41
C LEU A 190 14.49 -16.81 -29.90
N ALA A 191 13.48 -16.86 -30.77
CA ALA A 191 13.68 -16.96 -32.22
C ALA A 191 14.44 -15.75 -32.80
N SER A 192 14.21 -14.55 -32.28
CA SER A 192 14.95 -13.34 -32.68
C SER A 192 16.39 -13.24 -32.11
N CYS A 193 16.72 -14.03 -31.09
CA CYS A 193 17.99 -13.93 -30.38
C CYS A 193 19.14 -14.59 -31.15
N LYS A 194 20.08 -13.78 -31.66
CA LYS A 194 21.22 -14.23 -32.47
C LYS A 194 22.16 -15.23 -31.77
N ALA A 195 22.14 -15.27 -30.43
CA ALA A 195 23.00 -16.12 -29.60
C ALA A 195 22.24 -17.27 -28.89
N CYS A 196 21.04 -17.63 -29.39
CA CYS A 196 20.20 -18.69 -28.84
C CYS A 196 20.01 -19.84 -29.84
N VAL A 197 20.41 -21.06 -29.46
CA VAL A 197 20.19 -22.29 -30.23
C VAL A 197 19.10 -23.13 -29.57
N VAL A 198 18.07 -23.49 -30.33
CA VAL A 198 17.11 -24.53 -29.93
C VAL A 198 17.51 -25.85 -30.59
N MET A 199 17.59 -26.92 -29.80
CA MET A 199 18.05 -28.25 -30.23
C MET A 199 17.24 -29.36 -29.60
N ASP A 200 17.25 -30.53 -30.23
CA ASP A 200 16.67 -31.76 -29.68
C ASP A 200 17.66 -32.57 -28.82
N ASP A 201 17.15 -33.65 -28.25
CA ASP A 201 17.89 -34.67 -27.48
C ASP A 201 19.10 -35.29 -28.23
N GLU A 202 19.25 -35.12 -29.53
CA GLU A 202 20.37 -35.63 -30.34
C GLU A 202 21.35 -34.54 -30.79
N LEU A 203 21.20 -33.29 -30.30
CA LEU A 203 21.94 -32.10 -30.74
C LEU A 203 21.67 -31.67 -32.20
N ASN A 204 20.51 -32.02 -32.77
CA ASN A 204 20.07 -31.46 -34.05
C ASN A 204 19.49 -30.04 -33.81
N ILE A 205 19.85 -29.08 -34.67
CA ILE A 205 19.38 -27.69 -34.54
C ILE A 205 18.00 -27.55 -35.20
N LEU A 206 17.02 -27.05 -34.45
CA LEU A 206 15.63 -26.86 -34.91
C LEU A 206 15.49 -25.64 -35.85
N PRO A 207 14.51 -25.64 -36.78
CA PRO A 207 14.37 -24.60 -37.81
C PRO A 207 14.12 -23.18 -37.27
N ILE A 208 13.53 -23.05 -36.08
CA ILE A 208 13.31 -21.77 -35.36
C ILE A 208 14.62 -20.97 -35.23
N SER A 209 15.75 -21.64 -35.02
CA SER A 209 17.09 -21.04 -35.00
C SER A 209 17.63 -20.73 -36.41
N SER A 210 16.79 -20.15 -37.29
CA SER A 210 17.15 -19.90 -38.69
C SER A 210 18.37 -18.98 -38.86
N HIS A 211 18.55 -18.00 -37.97
CA HIS A 211 19.69 -17.08 -37.94
C HIS A 211 21.05 -17.77 -37.71
N ILE A 212 21.07 -18.96 -37.10
CA ILE A 212 22.30 -19.74 -36.88
C ILE A 212 22.81 -20.43 -38.16
N ARG A 213 21.99 -20.49 -39.23
CA ARG A 213 22.42 -21.03 -40.54
C ARG A 213 23.56 -20.23 -41.18
N SER A 214 23.79 -18.98 -40.78
CA SER A 214 24.81 -18.09 -41.35
C SER A 214 25.98 -17.73 -40.41
N ILE A 215 26.15 -18.43 -39.29
CA ILE A 215 27.28 -18.15 -38.37
C ILE A 215 28.62 -18.51 -39.04
N LYS A 216 29.51 -17.52 -39.10
CA LYS A 216 30.92 -17.69 -39.45
C LYS A 216 31.78 -17.66 -38.18
N PRO A 217 32.90 -18.40 -38.13
CA PRO A 217 33.86 -18.25 -37.04
C PRO A 217 34.43 -16.83 -37.06
N VAL A 218 34.50 -16.18 -35.89
CA VAL A 218 35.13 -14.86 -35.76
C VAL A 218 36.64 -15.04 -36.00
N PRO A 219 37.23 -14.32 -36.97
CA PRO A 219 38.66 -14.38 -37.23
C PRO A 219 39.42 -13.85 -36.00
N VAL A 220 40.58 -14.43 -35.73
CA VAL A 220 41.48 -13.87 -34.71
C VAL A 220 42.12 -12.65 -35.35
N THR A 221 41.73 -11.45 -34.92
CA THR A 221 42.49 -10.22 -35.20
C THR A 221 43.75 -10.25 -34.35
N GLU A 222 44.81 -10.85 -34.88
CA GLU A 222 46.16 -10.82 -34.30
C GLU A 222 46.81 -9.44 -34.46
N ASP A 223 46.18 -8.42 -33.89
CA ASP A 223 46.89 -7.19 -33.50
C ASP A 223 47.78 -7.54 -32.30
N SER A 224 49.00 -7.02 -32.26
CA SER A 224 50.10 -7.48 -31.38
C SER A 224 49.86 -7.42 -29.85
N GLU A 225 48.74 -6.87 -29.38
CA GLU A 225 48.28 -6.98 -27.98
C GLU A 225 46.84 -7.49 -27.80
N GLY A 226 46.01 -7.56 -28.85
CA GLY A 226 44.62 -8.06 -28.77
C GLY A 226 43.64 -7.31 -27.83
N LEU A 227 44.04 -6.16 -27.28
CA LEU A 227 43.23 -5.36 -26.34
C LEU A 227 42.26 -4.41 -27.05
N SER A 228 41.03 -4.29 -26.52
CA SER A 228 40.08 -3.25 -26.96
C SER A 228 40.58 -1.84 -26.60
N GLU A 229 40.06 -0.82 -27.29
CA GLU A 229 40.35 0.60 -27.03
C GLU A 229 40.18 0.94 -25.53
N THR A 230 39.04 0.55 -24.94
CA THR A 230 38.76 0.70 -23.50
C THR A 230 39.76 0.00 -22.57
N GLN A 231 40.38 -1.10 -23.00
CA GLN A 231 41.39 -1.82 -22.23
C GLN A 231 42.77 -1.16 -22.34
N ARG A 232 43.09 -0.55 -23.49
CA ARG A 232 44.29 0.29 -23.65
C ARG A 232 44.19 1.54 -22.79
N ASP A 233 43.05 2.24 -22.81
CA ASP A 233 42.83 3.41 -21.96
C ASP A 233 42.93 3.09 -20.46
N LEU A 234 42.41 1.93 -20.03
CA LEU A 234 42.56 1.45 -18.65
C LEU A 234 44.01 1.09 -18.30
N LYS A 235 44.80 0.58 -19.25
CA LYS A 235 46.24 0.34 -19.08
C LYS A 235 46.98 1.67 -18.90
N ASN A 236 46.73 2.64 -19.78
CA ASN A 236 47.28 4.00 -19.70
C ASN A 236 46.95 4.67 -18.35
N LEU A 237 45.69 4.62 -17.91
CA LEU A 237 45.25 5.20 -16.64
C LEU A 237 45.85 4.49 -15.41
N LYS A 238 46.13 3.18 -15.50
CA LYS A 238 46.85 2.42 -14.47
C LYS A 238 48.33 2.77 -14.40
N GLU A 239 48.95 3.08 -15.53
CA GLU A 239 50.35 3.48 -15.61
C GLU A 239 50.53 4.93 -15.13
N GLN A 240 49.62 5.85 -15.48
CA GLN A 240 49.65 7.25 -15.03
C GLN A 240 49.53 7.42 -13.52
N LEU A 241 48.58 6.72 -12.88
CA LEU A 241 48.27 6.86 -11.45
C LEU A 241 49.01 5.84 -10.58
N ASN A 242 50.06 5.20 -11.11
CA ASN A 242 50.77 4.10 -10.45
C ASN A 242 51.45 4.53 -9.14
N ASP A 243 51.99 5.75 -9.12
CA ASP A 243 52.86 6.26 -8.06
C ASP A 243 52.07 7.06 -6.99
N ASP A 244 50.82 7.44 -7.27
CA ASP A 244 49.95 8.17 -6.35
C ASP A 244 49.41 7.24 -5.26
N PHE A 245 49.99 7.27 -4.06
CA PHE A 245 49.44 6.57 -2.89
C PHE A 245 48.29 7.38 -2.25
N PRO A 246 47.12 6.78 -1.91
CA PRO A 246 46.77 5.34 -1.94
C PRO A 246 46.06 4.89 -3.25
N VAL A 247 45.99 5.75 -4.26
CA VAL A 247 45.19 5.59 -5.48
C VAL A 247 45.69 4.44 -6.36
N GLY A 248 46.98 4.42 -6.71
CA GLY A 248 47.59 3.47 -7.65
C GLY A 248 47.39 1.99 -7.31
N PRO A 249 47.70 1.53 -6.08
CA PRO A 249 47.48 0.14 -5.67
C PRO A 249 46.02 -0.32 -5.78
N LEU A 250 45.07 0.59 -5.53
CA LEU A 250 43.63 0.31 -5.61
C LEU A 250 43.14 0.26 -7.07
N ILE A 251 43.57 1.20 -7.92
CA ILE A 251 43.20 1.22 -9.35
C ILE A 251 43.72 -0.03 -10.08
N LYS A 252 44.89 -0.57 -9.72
CA LYS A 252 45.40 -1.84 -10.28
C LYS A 252 44.37 -2.98 -10.18
N LYS A 253 43.55 -3.03 -9.12
CA LYS A 253 42.50 -4.04 -8.91
C LYS A 253 41.22 -3.81 -9.74
N CYS A 254 41.01 -2.60 -10.28
CA CYS A 254 39.85 -2.30 -11.13
C CYS A 254 39.91 -3.05 -12.47
N ARG A 255 38.75 -3.49 -12.97
CA ARG A 255 38.62 -4.24 -14.23
C ARG A 255 38.20 -3.40 -15.43
N THR A 256 37.35 -2.41 -15.20
CA THR A 256 36.75 -1.55 -16.22
C THR A 256 37.19 -0.11 -16.03
N LEU A 257 37.20 0.67 -17.11
CA LEU A 257 37.64 2.07 -17.08
C LEU A 257 36.69 2.95 -16.27
N ASP A 258 35.38 2.70 -16.38
CA ASP A 258 34.33 3.30 -15.56
C ASP A 258 34.60 3.10 -14.06
N GLN A 259 34.99 1.87 -13.67
CA GLN A 259 35.31 1.55 -12.27
C GLN A 259 36.54 2.33 -11.79
N GLY A 260 37.56 2.49 -12.63
CA GLY A 260 38.73 3.32 -12.33
C GLY A 260 38.34 4.78 -12.08
N LYS A 261 37.60 5.40 -13.01
CA LYS A 261 37.10 6.79 -12.88
C LYS A 261 36.23 6.99 -11.63
N ALA A 262 35.37 6.01 -11.31
CA ALA A 262 34.54 6.07 -10.11
C ALA A 262 35.37 6.01 -8.82
N VAL A 263 36.37 5.11 -8.73
CA VAL A 263 37.26 5.02 -7.56
C VAL A 263 38.08 6.30 -7.39
N ILE A 264 38.60 6.89 -8.47
CA ILE A 264 39.27 8.21 -8.44
C ILE A 264 38.32 9.27 -7.83
N THR A 265 37.10 9.41 -8.39
CA THR A 265 36.12 10.41 -7.92
C THR A 265 35.77 10.26 -6.44
N PHE A 266 35.72 9.03 -5.92
CA PHE A 266 35.56 8.78 -4.49
C PHE A 266 36.79 9.19 -3.68
N LEU A 267 37.99 8.83 -4.10
CA LEU A 267 39.24 9.16 -3.41
C LEU A 267 39.50 10.67 -3.41
N ASP A 268 39.23 11.37 -4.50
CA ASP A 268 39.28 12.84 -4.55
C ASP A 268 38.37 13.46 -3.47
N SER A 269 37.13 12.95 -3.33
CA SER A 269 36.18 13.45 -2.33
C SER A 269 36.57 13.14 -0.87
N ILE A 270 37.42 12.13 -0.66
CA ILE A 270 38.01 11.76 0.64
C ILE A 270 39.17 12.71 0.97
N LEU A 271 40.02 12.99 -0.02
CA LEU A 271 41.18 13.88 0.07
C LEU A 271 40.78 15.36 0.19
N ASP A 272 39.67 15.77 -0.43
CA ASP A 272 39.03 17.10 -0.28
C ASP A 272 38.67 17.45 1.18
N LYS A 273 38.56 16.45 2.08
CA LYS A 273 38.14 16.56 3.50
C LYS A 273 36.84 17.33 3.76
N ASN A 274 36.03 17.56 2.72
CA ASN A 274 34.78 18.30 2.79
C ASN A 274 33.66 17.47 3.43
N LEU A 275 33.42 17.68 4.73
CA LEU A 275 32.40 16.99 5.53
C LEU A 275 30.95 17.15 5.04
N ARG A 276 30.64 18.05 4.09
CA ARG A 276 29.32 18.20 3.48
C ARG A 276 29.30 17.84 1.99
N SER A 277 29.97 16.75 1.62
CA SER A 277 29.94 16.19 0.27
C SER A 277 29.07 14.92 0.20
N THR A 278 28.42 14.71 -0.94
CA THR A 278 27.74 13.46 -1.28
C THR A 278 28.08 13.01 -2.68
N VAL A 279 28.60 11.79 -2.79
CA VAL A 279 28.90 11.14 -4.07
C VAL A 279 27.88 10.04 -4.30
N ALA A 280 27.15 10.12 -5.41
CA ALA A 280 26.15 9.12 -5.80
C ALA A 280 26.61 8.30 -7.01
N LEU A 281 26.77 6.99 -6.79
CA LEU A 281 27.12 6.00 -7.80
C LEU A 281 25.88 5.27 -8.30
N LEU A 282 25.53 5.49 -9.57
CA LEU A 282 24.45 4.78 -10.25
C LEU A 282 25.03 3.71 -11.17
N ALA A 283 24.47 2.51 -11.15
CA ALA A 283 24.78 1.52 -12.17
C ALA A 283 23.68 0.48 -12.30
N ALA A 284 23.67 -0.21 -13.45
CA ALA A 284 22.98 -1.49 -13.57
C ALA A 284 23.60 -2.55 -12.64
N ARG A 285 22.90 -3.68 -12.50
CA ARG A 285 23.45 -4.84 -11.81
C ARG A 285 24.64 -5.41 -12.61
N GLY A 286 25.56 -6.09 -11.93
CA GLY A 286 26.72 -6.71 -12.59
C GLY A 286 27.83 -5.75 -13.07
N ARG A 287 27.73 -4.44 -12.80
CA ARG A 287 28.73 -3.41 -13.16
C ARG A 287 29.82 -3.15 -12.09
N GLY A 288 29.75 -3.80 -10.93
CA GLY A 288 30.79 -3.75 -9.90
C GLY A 288 30.66 -2.68 -8.81
N LYS A 289 29.48 -2.10 -8.57
CA LYS A 289 29.23 -1.06 -7.54
C LYS A 289 29.85 -1.35 -6.17
N SER A 290 29.47 -2.45 -5.52
CA SER A 290 29.97 -2.81 -4.18
C SER A 290 31.48 -3.08 -4.15
N ALA A 291 32.08 -3.46 -5.28
CA ALA A 291 33.53 -3.60 -5.41
C ALA A 291 34.24 -2.25 -5.48
N ALA A 292 33.69 -1.28 -6.22
CA ALA A 292 34.19 0.10 -6.24
C ALA A 292 34.08 0.76 -4.85
N LEU A 293 32.94 0.58 -4.16
CA LEU A 293 32.76 1.05 -2.78
C LEU A 293 33.74 0.39 -1.80
N GLY A 294 33.95 -0.92 -1.89
CA GLY A 294 34.90 -1.63 -1.02
C GLY A 294 36.35 -1.12 -1.18
N LEU A 295 36.77 -0.85 -2.42
CA LEU A 295 38.08 -0.22 -2.70
C LEU A 295 38.14 1.22 -2.17
N ALA A 296 37.07 2.01 -2.33
CA ALA A 296 37.01 3.38 -1.80
C ALA A 296 37.08 3.43 -0.26
N ILE A 297 36.45 2.48 0.45
CA ILE A 297 36.54 2.35 1.91
C ILE A 297 37.97 2.00 2.35
N ALA A 298 38.65 1.10 1.65
CA ALA A 298 40.05 0.77 1.93
C ALA A 298 40.97 2.01 1.75
N GLY A 299 40.71 2.81 0.72
CA GLY A 299 41.40 4.10 0.51
C GLY A 299 41.08 5.16 1.57
N ALA A 300 39.83 5.24 2.06
CA ALA A 300 39.45 6.14 3.15
C ALA A 300 40.20 5.83 4.46
N ILE A 301 40.43 4.55 4.74
CA ILE A 301 41.24 4.10 5.90
C ILE A 301 42.70 4.51 5.72
N ALA A 302 43.27 4.32 4.53
CA ALA A 302 44.63 4.79 4.23
C ALA A 302 44.77 6.33 4.29
N ALA A 303 43.70 7.07 4.01
CA ALA A 303 43.62 8.53 4.15
C ALA A 303 43.39 9.02 5.60
N GLY A 304 43.19 8.10 6.55
CA GLY A 304 43.15 8.39 7.99
C GLY A 304 41.76 8.56 8.62
N TYR A 305 40.67 8.13 7.96
CA TYR A 305 39.32 8.16 8.55
C TYR A 305 39.20 7.11 9.67
N SER A 306 38.68 7.52 10.84
CA SER A 306 38.53 6.70 12.04
C SER A 306 37.24 5.88 12.07
N ASN A 307 36.09 6.51 11.81
CA ASN A 307 34.77 5.89 11.97
C ASN A 307 34.00 5.86 10.64
N ILE A 308 33.99 4.68 10.00
CA ILE A 308 33.31 4.44 8.72
C ILE A 308 32.11 3.51 8.97
N PHE A 309 30.89 4.00 8.79
CA PHE A 309 29.69 3.16 8.92
C PHE A 309 29.16 2.76 7.55
N VAL A 310 28.73 1.50 7.44
CA VAL A 310 28.17 0.93 6.22
C VAL A 310 26.72 0.55 6.48
N THR A 311 25.81 0.97 5.59
CA THR A 311 24.37 0.75 5.69
C THR A 311 23.88 0.03 4.44
N ALA A 312 23.03 -0.98 4.64
CA ALA A 312 22.37 -1.75 3.60
C ALA A 312 21.07 -2.35 4.18
N PRO A 313 20.06 -2.70 3.35
CA PRO A 313 18.80 -3.29 3.81
C PRO A 313 18.98 -4.61 4.58
N GLY A 314 20.08 -5.33 4.36
CA GLY A 314 20.49 -6.47 5.17
C GLY A 314 21.98 -6.79 5.01
N PRO A 315 22.62 -7.46 5.98
CA PRO A 315 24.06 -7.68 5.99
C PRO A 315 24.55 -8.69 4.93
N GLU A 316 23.66 -9.53 4.37
CA GLU A 316 24.04 -10.50 3.32
C GLU A 316 24.50 -9.81 2.03
N ASN A 317 23.90 -8.66 1.69
CA ASN A 317 24.26 -7.88 0.50
C ASN A 317 25.68 -7.32 0.58
N LEU A 318 26.20 -7.08 1.80
CA LEU A 318 27.52 -6.48 2.03
C LEU A 318 28.68 -7.49 1.95
N LYS A 319 28.40 -8.79 1.74
CA LYS A 319 29.46 -9.81 1.64
C LYS A 319 30.51 -9.44 0.58
N THR A 320 30.08 -8.99 -0.59
CA THR A 320 30.98 -8.57 -1.69
C THR A 320 31.70 -7.26 -1.36
N LEU A 321 31.04 -6.31 -0.70
CA LEU A 321 31.66 -5.06 -0.28
C LEU A 321 32.83 -5.33 0.69
N PHE A 322 32.60 -6.12 1.75
CA PHE A 322 33.66 -6.47 2.70
C PHE A 322 34.77 -7.33 2.08
N GLU A 323 34.44 -8.24 1.15
CA GLU A 323 35.45 -9.00 0.40
C GLU A 323 36.38 -8.08 -0.41
N PHE A 324 35.86 -6.99 -0.99
CA PHE A 324 36.66 -6.00 -1.71
C PHE A 324 37.38 -5.00 -0.79
N VAL A 325 36.90 -4.75 0.42
CA VAL A 325 37.68 -4.06 1.46
C VAL A 325 38.93 -4.89 1.80
N CYS A 326 38.80 -6.19 2.07
CA CYS A 326 39.95 -7.07 2.31
C CYS A 326 40.93 -7.10 1.12
N LYS A 327 40.44 -7.20 -0.12
CA LYS A 327 41.31 -7.12 -1.32
C LYS A 327 41.98 -5.76 -1.53
N GLY A 328 41.39 -4.69 -1.00
CA GLY A 328 41.99 -3.35 -0.94
C GLY A 328 43.08 -3.29 0.12
N PHE A 329 42.85 -3.85 1.30
CA PHE A 329 43.85 -4.04 2.35
C PHE A 329 45.05 -4.88 1.87
N ASP A 330 44.82 -5.99 1.16
CA ASP A 330 45.89 -6.78 0.54
C ASP A 330 46.71 -5.96 -0.47
N ALA A 331 46.08 -5.03 -1.18
CA ALA A 331 46.74 -4.13 -2.14
C ALA A 331 47.54 -3.00 -1.47
N LEU A 332 47.15 -2.63 -0.25
CA LEU A 332 47.79 -1.59 0.58
C LEU A 332 48.73 -2.21 1.64
N GLU A 333 49.05 -3.51 1.51
CA GLU A 333 49.94 -4.28 2.38
C GLU A 333 49.50 -4.31 3.87
N TYR A 334 48.19 -4.39 4.12
CA TYR A 334 47.61 -4.65 5.44
C TYR A 334 47.41 -6.15 5.65
N LYS A 335 47.87 -6.69 6.78
CA LYS A 335 47.81 -8.14 7.10
C LYS A 335 46.67 -8.47 8.09
N GLU A 336 45.87 -9.48 7.77
CA GLU A 336 44.85 -10.02 8.67
C GLU A 336 45.49 -10.55 9.97
N HIS A 337 44.82 -10.33 11.11
CA HIS A 337 45.27 -10.66 12.48
C HIS A 337 46.53 -9.94 12.99
N ILE A 338 47.10 -9.03 12.20
CA ILE A 338 48.20 -8.14 12.62
C ILE A 338 47.73 -6.68 12.57
N ASP A 339 47.31 -6.24 11.38
CA ASP A 339 46.86 -4.88 11.14
C ASP A 339 45.34 -4.71 11.32
N TYR A 340 44.55 -5.78 11.13
CA TYR A 340 43.09 -5.77 11.24
C TYR A 340 42.48 -7.11 11.65
N ASP A 341 41.30 -7.06 12.28
CA ASP A 341 40.49 -8.22 12.69
C ASP A 341 39.04 -8.16 12.18
N LEU A 342 38.52 -9.31 11.75
CA LEU A 342 37.17 -9.47 11.21
C LEU A 342 36.18 -10.03 12.26
N VAL A 343 35.22 -9.21 12.69
CA VAL A 343 34.13 -9.62 13.60
C VAL A 343 32.91 -10.06 12.81
N LYS A 344 32.56 -11.35 12.94
CA LYS A 344 31.39 -11.98 12.30
C LYS A 344 30.20 -12.02 13.27
N SER A 345 28.99 -11.94 12.74
CA SER A 345 27.77 -11.97 13.57
C SER A 345 27.59 -13.31 14.29
N ALA A 346 27.15 -13.25 15.55
CA ALA A 346 26.67 -14.39 16.31
C ALA A 346 25.21 -14.78 15.98
N ASN A 347 24.43 -13.87 15.39
CA ASN A 347 23.01 -14.11 15.13
C ASN A 347 22.81 -15.11 13.97
N PRO A 348 21.99 -16.17 14.15
CA PRO A 348 21.68 -17.13 13.08
C PRO A 348 21.07 -16.48 11.83
N GLU A 349 20.21 -15.47 12.01
CA GLU A 349 19.56 -14.73 10.93
C GLU A 349 20.55 -14.04 9.99
N PHE A 350 21.69 -13.58 10.51
CA PHE A 350 22.73 -12.90 9.74
C PHE A 350 23.79 -13.86 9.18
N LYS A 351 23.56 -15.18 9.24
CA LYS A 351 24.34 -16.24 8.56
C LYS A 351 25.87 -16.12 8.66
N LYS A 352 26.40 -15.64 9.80
CA LYS A 352 27.84 -15.34 10.04
C LYS A 352 28.46 -14.27 9.11
N ALA A 353 27.66 -13.32 8.62
CA ALA A 353 28.14 -12.15 7.89
C ALA A 353 29.15 -11.35 8.72
N ILE A 354 30.07 -10.64 8.05
CA ILE A 354 30.98 -9.68 8.69
C ILE A 354 30.14 -8.47 9.10
N VAL A 355 30.22 -8.09 10.38
CA VAL A 355 29.48 -6.94 10.95
C VAL A 355 30.41 -5.79 11.25
N ARG A 356 31.66 -6.08 11.64
CA ARG A 356 32.63 -5.06 12.01
C ARG A 356 34.05 -5.49 11.66
N ILE A 357 34.86 -4.53 11.23
CA ILE A 357 36.30 -4.69 11.04
C ILE A 357 36.98 -3.66 11.95
N ASN A 358 37.90 -4.11 12.79
CA ASN A 358 38.76 -3.22 13.58
C ASN A 358 40.14 -3.20 12.93
N ILE A 359 40.73 -2.01 12.80
CA ILE A 359 42.06 -1.79 12.22
C ILE A 359 42.93 -1.08 13.26
N TYR A 360 44.20 -1.47 13.36
CA TYR A 360 45.11 -1.05 14.42
C TYR A 360 46.45 -0.44 13.91
N LYS A 361 46.70 -0.48 12.60
CA LYS A 361 48.03 -0.21 11.99
C LYS A 361 48.62 1.19 12.28
N GLN A 362 47.82 2.24 12.19
CA GLN A 362 48.25 3.62 12.48
C GLN A 362 47.59 4.16 13.76
N HIS A 363 46.27 4.06 13.82
CA HIS A 363 45.43 4.38 14.96
C HIS A 363 44.23 3.42 14.96
N ARG A 364 43.39 3.47 16.00
CA ARG A 364 42.19 2.63 16.07
C ARG A 364 41.13 3.14 15.09
N GLN A 365 40.97 2.44 13.97
CA GLN A 365 39.96 2.71 12.95
C GLN A 365 38.93 1.57 12.96
N THR A 366 37.67 1.88 12.66
CA THR A 366 36.58 0.90 12.67
C THR A 366 35.66 1.05 11.47
N ILE A 367 35.41 -0.07 10.78
CA ILE A 367 34.29 -0.20 9.83
C ILE A 367 33.19 -0.96 10.54
N GLN A 368 31.97 -0.42 10.60
CA GLN A 368 30.84 -1.10 11.23
C GLN A 368 29.59 -1.06 10.35
N TYR A 369 28.92 -2.21 10.23
CA TYR A 369 27.56 -2.29 9.68
C TYR A 369 26.56 -1.74 10.70
N ILE A 370 25.67 -0.87 10.23
CA ILE A 370 24.48 -0.43 10.98
C ILE A 370 23.22 -0.74 10.19
N GLN A 371 22.11 -0.93 10.90
CA GLN A 371 20.80 -1.02 10.26
C GLN A 371 20.30 0.40 9.90
N PRO A 372 19.62 0.60 8.75
CA PRO A 372 19.16 1.92 8.31
C PRO A 372 18.28 2.68 9.32
N GLN A 373 17.62 1.96 10.21
CA GLN A 373 16.71 2.51 11.23
C GLN A 373 17.46 3.17 12.40
N GLU A 374 18.67 2.71 12.72
CA GLU A 374 19.47 3.14 13.88
C GLU A 374 20.24 4.46 13.65
N HIS A 375 19.59 5.43 13.01
CA HIS A 375 20.18 6.70 12.59
C HIS A 375 20.77 7.54 13.74
N GLU A 376 20.31 7.37 14.98
CA GLU A 376 20.85 8.05 16.17
C GLU A 376 22.34 7.76 16.42
N LYS A 377 22.81 6.56 16.03
CA LYS A 377 24.22 6.15 16.16
C LYS A 377 25.15 6.88 15.19
N LEU A 378 24.62 7.60 14.20
CA LEU A 378 25.40 8.32 13.17
C LEU A 378 26.08 9.60 13.68
N SER A 379 25.87 9.97 14.94
CA SER A 379 26.44 11.18 15.55
C SER A 379 27.97 11.20 15.64
N GLN A 380 28.64 10.05 15.54
CA GLN A 380 30.11 9.89 15.62
C GLN A 380 30.75 9.49 14.28
N VAL A 381 30.03 9.65 13.16
CA VAL A 381 30.46 9.17 11.83
C VAL A 381 31.16 10.26 11.02
N GLU A 382 32.27 9.89 10.40
CA GLU A 382 33.02 10.75 9.47
C GLU A 382 32.66 10.43 8.01
N LEU A 383 32.47 9.14 7.70
CA LEU A 383 32.07 8.64 6.40
C LEU A 383 30.94 7.60 6.54
N LEU A 384 29.80 7.87 5.91
CA LEU A 384 28.69 6.92 5.77
C LEU A 384 28.65 6.36 4.34
N VAL A 385 28.66 5.04 4.20
CA VAL A 385 28.47 4.37 2.91
C VAL A 385 27.13 3.64 2.91
N VAL A 386 26.24 3.99 1.99
CA VAL A 386 24.93 3.36 1.81
C VAL A 386 24.94 2.54 0.52
N ASP A 387 24.97 1.21 0.65
CA ASP A 387 24.84 0.31 -0.50
C ASP A 387 23.36 -0.05 -0.75
N GLU A 388 22.96 -0.05 -2.03
CA GLU A 388 21.57 -0.17 -2.49
C GLU A 388 20.58 0.78 -1.78
N ALA A 389 20.89 2.07 -1.75
CA ALA A 389 20.00 3.12 -1.22
C ALA A 389 18.59 3.10 -1.85
N ALA A 390 18.45 2.60 -3.08
CA ALA A 390 17.19 2.33 -3.77
C ALA A 390 16.21 1.44 -2.98
N ALA A 391 16.73 0.50 -2.20
CA ALA A 391 15.94 -0.46 -1.42
C ALA A 391 15.55 0.09 -0.03
N ILE A 392 16.03 1.27 0.35
CA ILE A 392 15.79 1.89 1.66
C ILE A 392 14.74 3.01 1.51
N PRO A 393 13.69 3.04 2.37
CA PRO A 393 12.67 4.09 2.34
C PRO A 393 13.22 5.51 2.25
N LEU A 394 12.67 6.34 1.36
CA LEU A 394 13.10 7.74 1.18
C LEU A 394 13.14 8.55 2.49
N PRO A 395 12.18 8.45 3.43
CA PRO A 395 12.27 9.15 4.72
C PRO A 395 13.49 8.73 5.54
N VAL A 396 13.81 7.42 5.54
CA VAL A 396 14.98 6.87 6.23
C VAL A 396 16.27 7.34 5.55
N VAL A 397 16.36 7.29 4.21
CA VAL A 397 17.52 7.84 3.47
C VAL A 397 17.72 9.32 3.79
N LYS A 398 16.64 10.12 3.94
CA LYS A 398 16.75 11.52 4.36
C LYS A 398 17.27 11.69 5.79
N SER A 399 16.88 10.83 6.74
CA SER A 399 17.49 10.84 8.10
C SER A 399 18.95 10.38 8.13
N LEU A 400 19.39 9.58 7.15
CA LEU A 400 20.78 9.16 6.99
C LEU A 400 21.69 10.27 6.38
N LEU A 401 21.14 11.39 5.89
CA LEU A 401 21.90 12.45 5.24
C LEU A 401 22.40 13.52 6.23
N GLY A 402 23.21 13.10 7.21
CA GLY A 402 23.82 13.99 8.21
C GLY A 402 24.94 14.91 7.69
N PRO A 403 25.59 15.69 8.59
CA PRO A 403 26.65 16.65 8.27
C PRO A 403 28.05 15.99 8.16
N TYR A 404 28.12 14.86 7.46
CA TYR A 404 29.33 14.07 7.19
C TYR A 404 29.39 13.65 5.71
N LEU A 405 30.53 13.10 5.28
CA LEU A 405 30.72 12.60 3.92
C LEU A 405 29.82 11.38 3.70
N VAL A 406 29.03 11.38 2.62
CA VAL A 406 28.10 10.28 2.31
C VAL A 406 28.35 9.73 0.91
N PHE A 407 28.60 8.43 0.82
CA PHE A 407 28.58 7.69 -0.44
C PHE A 407 27.27 6.94 -0.58
N LEU A 408 26.53 7.23 -1.65
CA LEU A 408 25.30 6.54 -2.01
C LEU A 408 25.58 5.63 -3.20
N SER A 409 25.16 4.37 -3.16
CA SER A 409 25.05 3.52 -4.35
C SER A 409 23.59 3.17 -4.61
N SER A 410 23.21 3.09 -5.88
CA SER A 410 21.86 2.72 -6.30
C SER A 410 21.92 1.85 -7.55
N THR A 411 21.17 0.74 -7.54
CA THR A 411 20.80 0.06 -8.78
C THR A 411 19.92 0.96 -9.65
N VAL A 412 20.12 0.86 -10.96
CA VAL A 412 19.26 1.41 -12.01
C VAL A 412 18.98 0.27 -13.00
N ASN A 413 17.79 0.21 -13.59
CA ASN A 413 17.39 -0.81 -14.59
C ASN A 413 17.57 -2.29 -14.15
N GLY A 414 17.48 -2.59 -12.85
CA GLY A 414 17.66 -3.95 -12.30
C GLY A 414 16.35 -4.63 -11.90
N TYR A 415 16.31 -5.97 -11.98
CA TYR A 415 15.13 -6.79 -11.66
C TYR A 415 14.71 -6.82 -10.18
N GLU A 416 15.58 -6.39 -9.26
CA GLU A 416 15.20 -6.19 -7.84
C GLU A 416 14.22 -5.02 -7.65
N GLY A 417 14.05 -4.21 -8.70
CA GLY A 417 12.85 -3.45 -8.94
C GLY A 417 12.81 -2.05 -8.35
N THR A 418 13.84 -1.67 -7.60
CA THR A 418 14.00 -0.33 -7.04
C THR A 418 15.06 0.46 -7.81
N GLY A 419 14.90 1.78 -7.91
CA GLY A 419 15.97 2.63 -8.45
C GLY A 419 15.49 4.00 -8.92
N ARG A 420 14.72 4.06 -10.02
CA ARG A 420 14.69 5.30 -10.83
C ARG A 420 13.78 6.40 -10.31
N SER A 421 12.65 6.10 -9.67
CA SER A 421 11.82 7.15 -9.05
C SER A 421 12.47 7.76 -7.80
N LEU A 422 13.22 6.95 -7.02
CA LEU A 422 14.08 7.45 -5.94
C LEU A 422 15.24 8.27 -6.51
N SER A 423 16.00 7.75 -7.49
CA SER A 423 17.15 8.48 -8.04
C SER A 423 16.71 9.78 -8.72
N LEU A 424 15.64 9.79 -9.52
CA LEU A 424 15.16 11.02 -10.15
C LEU A 424 14.62 12.05 -9.14
N LYS A 425 13.97 11.63 -8.04
CA LYS A 425 13.46 12.59 -7.03
C LYS A 425 14.52 13.03 -6.03
N LEU A 426 15.32 12.11 -5.50
CA LEU A 426 16.36 12.40 -4.52
C LEU A 426 17.55 13.11 -5.15
N LEU A 427 18.03 12.66 -6.32
CA LEU A 427 19.18 13.33 -6.95
C LEU A 427 18.79 14.71 -7.47
N ARG A 428 17.58 14.92 -8.04
CA ARG A 428 17.11 16.28 -8.33
C ARG A 428 17.04 17.16 -7.09
N GLN A 429 16.53 16.65 -5.97
CA GLN A 429 16.52 17.41 -4.71
C GLN A 429 17.93 17.76 -4.20
N LEU A 430 18.92 16.87 -4.38
CA LEU A 430 20.32 17.13 -4.02
C LEU A 430 21.01 18.08 -5.03
N GLU A 431 20.72 17.94 -6.32
CA GLU A 431 21.19 18.81 -7.41
C GLU A 431 20.66 20.24 -7.21
N GLU A 432 19.35 20.42 -7.00
CA GLU A 432 18.70 21.69 -6.67
C GLU A 432 19.33 22.34 -5.42
N GLN A 433 19.55 21.58 -4.35
CA GLN A 433 20.21 22.06 -3.13
C GLN A 433 21.66 22.51 -3.41
N SER A 434 22.40 21.80 -4.26
CA SER A 434 23.79 22.15 -4.62
C SER A 434 23.88 23.36 -5.57
N GLN A 435 22.87 23.56 -6.43
CA GLN A 435 22.82 24.70 -7.36
C GLN A 435 22.45 25.98 -6.64
N THR A 436 21.45 25.94 -5.75
CA THR A 436 20.98 27.11 -4.98
C THR A 436 22.11 27.78 -4.17
N SER A 437 23.07 26.98 -3.67
CA SER A 437 24.23 27.49 -2.94
C SER A 437 25.31 28.19 -3.78
N LYS A 438 25.25 28.14 -5.12
CA LYS A 438 26.19 28.89 -5.98
C LYS A 438 25.79 30.34 -6.25
N SER A 439 24.57 30.73 -5.85
CA SER A 439 23.96 32.02 -6.17
C SER A 439 23.78 32.98 -4.99
N SER A 440 24.11 32.56 -3.76
CA SER A 440 23.92 33.38 -2.55
C SER A 440 25.15 33.35 -1.65
N ASP A 441 25.87 34.47 -1.60
CA ASP A 441 27.16 34.64 -0.92
C ASP A 441 27.02 34.83 0.60
N GLY A 442 26.30 33.92 1.27
CA GLY A 442 25.89 34.06 2.66
C GLY A 442 25.86 32.73 3.44
N SER A 443 26.93 32.46 4.18
CA SER A 443 27.11 31.60 5.39
C SER A 443 26.13 30.42 5.68
N LEU A 444 25.58 29.76 4.68
CA LEU A 444 24.83 28.50 4.81
C LEU A 444 25.39 27.50 3.79
N SER A 445 26.58 26.98 4.09
CA SER A 445 27.33 26.02 3.25
C SER A 445 26.44 24.86 2.77
N GLY A 446 26.09 24.93 1.48
CA GLY A 446 25.29 23.93 0.77
C GLY A 446 26.08 22.65 0.51
N ARG A 447 25.35 21.54 0.35
CA ARG A 447 25.93 20.22 0.17
C ARG A 447 26.51 20.06 -1.25
N VAL A 448 27.78 19.71 -1.37
CA VAL A 448 28.39 19.42 -2.68
C VAL A 448 27.90 18.05 -3.15
N PHE A 449 27.33 17.99 -4.34
CA PHE A 449 26.83 16.75 -4.94
C PHE A 449 27.64 16.39 -6.19
N LYS A 450 28.24 15.19 -6.21
CA LYS A 450 28.94 14.62 -7.37
C LYS A 450 28.20 13.34 -7.80
N LYS A 451 27.90 13.19 -9.09
CA LYS A 451 27.19 12.03 -9.65
C LYS A 451 28.12 11.24 -10.57
N VAL A 452 28.14 9.91 -10.43
CA VAL A 452 28.94 8.98 -11.23
C VAL A 452 28.04 7.85 -11.74
N GLU A 453 28.19 7.45 -13.00
CA GLU A 453 27.47 6.33 -13.60
C GLU A 453 28.46 5.26 -14.09
N LEU A 454 28.14 3.96 -13.92
CA LEU A 454 28.90 2.85 -14.49
C LEU A 454 28.07 2.14 -15.57
N GLY A 455 28.58 2.12 -16.80
CA GLY A 455 27.96 1.42 -17.93
C GLY A 455 28.58 0.04 -18.21
N GLU A 456 29.90 -0.11 -18.09
CA GLU A 456 30.59 -1.35 -18.49
C GLU A 456 30.38 -2.52 -17.50
N ALA A 457 30.13 -3.73 -18.02
CA ALA A 457 29.96 -4.94 -17.20
C ALA A 457 31.32 -5.55 -16.78
N ILE A 458 31.40 -6.05 -15.54
CA ILE A 458 32.61 -6.73 -15.03
C ILE A 458 32.62 -8.25 -15.28
N ARG A 459 31.50 -8.81 -15.77
CA ARG A 459 31.27 -10.25 -16.00
C ARG A 459 31.41 -10.68 -17.46
N TYR A 460 30.97 -9.85 -18.40
CA TYR A 460 30.92 -10.10 -19.85
C TYR A 460 31.26 -8.82 -20.61
N ALA A 461 31.58 -8.95 -21.91
CA ALA A 461 31.94 -7.80 -22.75
C ALA A 461 30.72 -6.89 -23.03
N PRO A 462 30.94 -5.59 -23.33
CA PRO A 462 29.88 -4.69 -23.80
C PRO A 462 29.30 -5.17 -25.14
N GLY A 463 27.98 -5.00 -25.32
CA GLY A 463 27.28 -5.43 -26.54
C GLY A 463 26.87 -6.90 -26.59
N ASP A 464 26.89 -7.60 -25.44
CA ASP A 464 26.45 -8.99 -25.33
C ASP A 464 24.99 -9.19 -25.81
N PRO A 465 24.72 -9.98 -26.87
CA PRO A 465 23.38 -10.14 -27.45
C PRO A 465 22.34 -10.66 -26.45
N ILE A 466 22.75 -11.43 -25.45
CA ILE A 466 21.86 -11.97 -24.41
C ILE A 466 21.47 -10.92 -23.38
N GLU A 467 22.36 -9.97 -23.08
CA GLU A 467 21.98 -8.81 -22.28
C GLU A 467 20.90 -8.00 -22.99
N SER A 468 21.13 -7.63 -24.25
CA SER A 468 20.17 -6.86 -25.05
C SER A 468 18.84 -7.59 -25.25
N TRP A 469 18.85 -8.90 -25.48
CA TRP A 469 17.64 -9.72 -25.56
C TRP A 469 16.88 -9.75 -24.24
N LEU A 470 17.57 -10.00 -23.12
CA LEU A 470 16.96 -10.05 -21.78
C LEU A 470 16.37 -8.69 -21.38
N HIS A 471 17.09 -7.59 -21.66
CA HIS A 471 16.62 -6.23 -21.42
C HIS A 471 15.40 -5.87 -22.27
N GLY A 472 15.35 -6.29 -23.54
CA GLY A 472 14.18 -6.12 -24.40
C GLY A 472 12.98 -6.91 -23.90
N LEU A 473 13.14 -8.23 -23.71
CA LEU A 473 12.10 -9.14 -23.22
C LEU A 473 11.50 -8.68 -21.88
N LEU A 474 12.33 -8.25 -20.93
CA LEU A 474 11.90 -7.79 -19.61
C LEU A 474 11.63 -6.28 -19.54
N CYS A 475 11.85 -5.56 -20.64
CA CYS A 475 11.68 -4.12 -20.80
C CYS A 475 12.41 -3.29 -19.72
N LEU A 476 13.64 -3.72 -19.39
CA LEU A 476 14.50 -3.06 -18.39
C LEU A 476 15.10 -1.75 -18.92
N ASP A 477 15.24 -1.61 -20.24
CA ASP A 477 15.73 -0.39 -20.92
C ASP A 477 14.66 0.73 -21.01
N ALA A 478 13.77 0.78 -20.03
CA ALA A 478 12.73 1.78 -19.76
C ALA A 478 13.19 3.25 -19.74
N THR A 479 14.49 3.52 -19.96
CA THR A 479 15.11 4.83 -19.76
C THR A 479 15.22 5.68 -21.02
N SER A 480 15.25 5.06 -22.20
CA SER A 480 15.24 5.71 -23.52
C SER A 480 13.84 5.88 -24.10
N ALA A 481 12.86 5.09 -23.62
CA ALA A 481 11.52 4.99 -24.19
C ALA A 481 10.48 5.98 -23.61
N ILE A 482 10.88 6.97 -22.81
CA ILE A 482 9.98 8.06 -22.38
C ILE A 482 10.20 9.26 -23.32
N PRO A 483 9.32 9.49 -24.31
CA PRO A 483 9.42 10.67 -25.17
C PRO A 483 9.24 11.96 -24.35
N SER A 484 10.05 12.96 -24.64
CA SER A 484 9.92 14.29 -24.04
C SER A 484 8.71 15.01 -24.64
N ILE A 485 7.56 14.90 -23.96
CA ILE A 485 6.31 15.55 -24.37
C ILE A 485 6.53 17.07 -24.46
N SER A 486 6.46 17.62 -25.68
CA SER A 486 6.79 19.03 -25.96
C SER A 486 5.64 20.00 -25.69
N ARG A 487 4.39 19.52 -25.75
CA ARG A 487 3.17 20.22 -25.30
C ARG A 487 2.25 19.23 -24.59
N LEU A 488 1.74 19.60 -23.42
CA LEU A 488 0.61 18.88 -22.84
C LEU A 488 -0.67 19.32 -23.56
N PRO A 489 -1.46 18.40 -24.15
CA PRO A 489 -2.80 18.72 -24.63
C PRO A 489 -3.72 19.11 -23.45
N PRO A 490 -4.78 19.89 -23.69
CA PRO A 490 -5.77 20.17 -22.67
C PRO A 490 -6.50 18.88 -22.27
N PRO A 491 -6.89 18.74 -20.99
CA PRO A 491 -7.55 17.54 -20.47
C PRO A 491 -8.75 17.01 -21.25
N SER A 492 -9.52 17.89 -21.89
CA SER A 492 -10.76 17.55 -22.61
C SER A 492 -10.53 16.88 -23.97
N GLU A 493 -9.30 16.90 -24.49
CA GLU A 493 -8.92 16.31 -25.79
C GLU A 493 -8.17 14.97 -25.61
N CYS A 494 -8.16 14.42 -24.39
CA CYS A 494 -7.46 13.18 -24.05
C CYS A 494 -8.46 12.04 -23.85
N ASP A 495 -8.54 11.11 -24.81
CA ASP A 495 -9.39 9.93 -24.70
C ASP A 495 -8.67 8.74 -24.04
N LEU A 496 -9.45 7.92 -23.34
CA LEU A 496 -9.01 6.71 -22.66
C LEU A 496 -9.36 5.49 -23.53
N TYR A 497 -8.37 4.65 -23.80
CA TYR A 497 -8.49 3.46 -24.67
C TYR A 497 -8.30 2.18 -23.85
N TYR A 498 -9.00 1.12 -24.22
CA TYR A 498 -8.73 -0.22 -23.72
C TYR A 498 -7.63 -0.88 -24.56
N VAL A 499 -6.64 -1.51 -23.92
CA VAL A 499 -5.55 -2.20 -24.61
C VAL A 499 -5.85 -3.69 -24.68
N ASN A 500 -5.91 -4.24 -25.89
CA ASN A 500 -6.01 -5.68 -26.06
C ASN A 500 -4.66 -6.35 -25.73
N ARG A 501 -4.70 -7.34 -24.83
CA ARG A 501 -3.52 -8.01 -24.29
C ARG A 501 -2.94 -9.04 -25.25
N ASP A 502 -3.78 -9.76 -26.00
CA ASP A 502 -3.31 -10.78 -26.95
C ASP A 502 -2.44 -10.14 -28.05
N THR A 503 -2.86 -8.97 -28.53
CA THR A 503 -2.13 -8.17 -29.53
C THR A 503 -0.90 -7.47 -28.97
N LEU A 504 -0.95 -7.04 -27.71
CA LEU A 504 0.16 -6.37 -27.02
C LEU A 504 1.33 -7.35 -26.80
N PHE A 505 1.04 -8.59 -26.43
CA PHE A 505 2.06 -9.62 -26.17
C PHE A 505 2.43 -10.47 -27.40
N SER A 506 1.88 -10.18 -28.59
CA SER A 506 2.13 -10.89 -29.87
C SER A 506 3.56 -10.79 -30.42
N TYR A 507 4.44 -10.01 -29.79
CA TYR A 507 5.82 -9.74 -30.22
C TYR A 507 5.97 -9.08 -31.62
N HIS A 508 4.94 -8.33 -32.06
CA HIS A 508 5.09 -7.41 -33.19
C HIS A 508 5.98 -6.19 -32.82
N LYS A 509 6.71 -5.61 -33.79
CA LYS A 509 7.67 -4.51 -33.56
C LYS A 509 7.03 -3.29 -32.88
N ASP A 510 5.87 -2.87 -33.38
CA ASP A 510 5.18 -1.68 -32.86
C ASP A 510 4.50 -1.95 -31.51
N SER A 511 3.96 -3.16 -31.32
CA SER A 511 3.41 -3.61 -30.03
C SER A 511 4.50 -3.69 -28.95
N GLU A 512 5.69 -4.17 -29.31
CA GLU A 512 6.86 -4.23 -28.42
C GLU A 512 7.35 -2.81 -28.05
N LEU A 513 7.40 -1.88 -29.00
CA LEU A 513 7.73 -0.48 -28.72
C LEU A 513 6.66 0.21 -27.83
N PHE A 514 5.37 -0.05 -28.09
CA PHE A 514 4.28 0.45 -27.26
C PHE A 514 4.34 -0.13 -25.83
N LEU A 515 4.60 -1.43 -25.69
CA LEU A 515 4.77 -2.11 -24.41
C LEU A 515 6.00 -1.59 -23.65
N GLN A 516 7.11 -1.28 -24.35
CA GLN A 516 8.28 -0.64 -23.74
C GLN A 516 7.98 0.77 -23.23
N ARG A 517 7.24 1.60 -23.98
CA ARG A 517 6.75 2.92 -23.53
C ARG A 517 5.84 2.77 -22.30
N MET A 518 4.92 1.81 -22.33
CA MET A 518 3.99 1.53 -21.22
C MET A 518 4.74 1.09 -19.95
N MET A 519 5.69 0.15 -20.07
CA MET A 519 6.51 -0.31 -18.94
C MET A 519 7.44 0.78 -18.42
N ALA A 520 7.96 1.66 -19.29
CA ALA A 520 8.75 2.81 -18.90
C ALA A 520 7.98 3.77 -17.96
N LEU A 521 6.71 4.02 -18.26
CA LEU A 521 5.84 4.83 -17.40
C LEU A 521 5.56 4.13 -16.06
N TYR A 522 5.32 2.81 -16.04
CA TYR A 522 5.20 2.07 -14.78
C TYR A 522 6.47 2.20 -13.93
N VAL A 523 7.65 2.05 -14.52
CA VAL A 523 8.95 2.14 -13.82
C VAL A 523 9.27 3.57 -13.35
N SER A 524 8.81 4.61 -14.07
CA SER A 524 8.98 6.00 -13.59
C SER A 524 8.02 6.39 -12.46
N SER A 525 6.82 5.80 -12.44
CA SER A 525 5.74 6.21 -11.53
C SER A 525 5.83 5.54 -10.16
N HIS A 526 6.17 4.26 -10.13
CA HIS A 526 6.17 3.46 -8.91
C HIS A 526 7.53 3.46 -8.20
N TYR A 527 7.52 3.16 -6.89
CA TYR A 527 8.72 3.04 -6.08
C TYR A 527 9.48 1.71 -6.32
N LYS A 528 8.73 0.61 -6.47
CA LYS A 528 9.28 -0.73 -6.72
C LYS A 528 8.41 -1.53 -7.70
N ASN A 529 9.02 -2.02 -8.79
CA ASN A 529 8.39 -2.89 -9.79
C ASN A 529 9.23 -4.15 -10.01
N SER A 530 8.64 -5.33 -9.97
CA SER A 530 9.35 -6.57 -10.34
C SER A 530 9.11 -6.91 -11.81
N PRO A 531 10.08 -7.52 -12.53
CA PRO A 531 9.81 -8.11 -13.84
C PRO A 531 8.69 -9.17 -13.82
N ASN A 532 8.39 -9.77 -12.66
CA ASN A 532 7.24 -10.66 -12.51
C ASN A 532 5.89 -9.95 -12.71
N ASP A 533 5.84 -8.62 -12.56
CA ASP A 533 4.64 -7.83 -12.81
C ASP A 533 4.23 -7.87 -14.30
N LEU A 534 5.20 -8.02 -15.21
CA LEU A 534 4.98 -8.18 -16.64
C LEU A 534 4.24 -9.49 -16.95
N GLN A 535 4.60 -10.58 -16.26
CA GLN A 535 3.93 -11.86 -16.36
C GLN A 535 2.52 -11.81 -15.74
N LEU A 536 2.35 -11.12 -14.61
CA LEU A 536 1.03 -10.85 -14.02
C LEU A 536 0.11 -10.09 -14.99
N MET A 537 0.62 -9.04 -15.65
CA MET A 537 -0.14 -8.27 -16.64
C MET A 537 -0.49 -9.07 -17.91
N ALA A 538 0.36 -10.02 -18.29
CA ALA A 538 0.17 -10.88 -19.46
C ALA A 538 -0.84 -12.01 -19.20
N ASP A 539 -0.59 -12.83 -18.18
CA ASP A 539 -1.22 -14.14 -18.06
C ASP A 539 -2.51 -14.12 -17.20
N ALA A 540 -2.64 -13.20 -16.25
CA ALA A 540 -3.73 -13.23 -15.28
C ALA A 540 -5.06 -12.71 -15.91
N PRO A 541 -6.12 -13.55 -15.97
CA PRO A 541 -7.31 -13.26 -16.78
C PRO A 541 -8.07 -12.01 -16.32
N ALA A 542 -8.22 -11.81 -15.01
CA ALA A 542 -8.96 -10.72 -14.39
C ALA A 542 -8.38 -9.31 -14.60
N HIS A 543 -7.17 -9.18 -15.18
CA HIS A 543 -6.52 -7.89 -15.35
C HIS A 543 -6.94 -7.15 -16.63
N HIS A 544 -7.31 -5.88 -16.51
CA HIS A 544 -7.57 -4.98 -17.64
C HIS A 544 -6.57 -3.83 -17.67
N LEU A 545 -6.16 -3.43 -18.88
CA LEU A 545 -5.23 -2.34 -19.12
C LEU A 545 -5.94 -1.22 -19.89
N PHE A 546 -5.85 0.00 -19.36
CA PHE A 546 -6.38 1.20 -19.99
C PHE A 546 -5.26 2.22 -20.16
N VAL A 547 -5.26 2.93 -21.29
CA VAL A 547 -4.22 3.89 -21.65
C VAL A 547 -4.87 5.21 -22.06
N LEU A 548 -4.44 6.31 -21.43
CA LEU A 548 -4.81 7.66 -21.82
C LEU A 548 -3.80 8.16 -22.85
N LEU A 549 -4.29 8.51 -24.03
CA LEU A 549 -3.49 9.02 -25.14
C LEU A 549 -3.75 10.52 -25.32
N GLY A 550 -2.74 11.23 -25.85
CA GLY A 550 -2.97 12.55 -26.43
C GLY A 550 -3.74 12.45 -27.76
N PRO A 551 -4.23 13.58 -28.30
CA PRO A 551 -4.87 13.61 -29.61
C PRO A 551 -3.90 13.09 -30.68
N VAL A 552 -4.40 12.23 -31.57
CA VAL A 552 -3.59 11.52 -32.56
C VAL A 552 -3.68 12.22 -33.92
N ASP A 553 -2.56 12.76 -34.39
CA ASP A 553 -2.45 13.23 -35.77
C ASP A 553 -2.38 12.03 -36.74
N GLU A 554 -3.52 11.60 -37.28
CA GLU A 554 -3.60 10.48 -38.25
C GLU A 554 -2.62 10.65 -39.43
N SER A 555 -2.39 11.89 -39.85
CA SER A 555 -1.44 12.26 -40.92
C SER A 555 0.02 11.85 -40.68
N LYS A 556 0.42 11.57 -39.42
CA LYS A 556 1.82 11.32 -39.05
C LYS A 556 2.19 9.85 -38.94
N ASN A 557 1.24 8.92 -38.87
CA ASN A 557 1.47 7.47 -38.69
C ASN A 557 2.50 7.13 -37.58
N LEU A 558 2.54 7.96 -36.52
CA LEU A 558 3.44 7.79 -35.38
C LEU A 558 2.66 7.20 -34.21
N LEU A 559 3.26 6.25 -33.50
CA LEU A 559 2.67 5.70 -32.27
C LEU A 559 2.38 6.84 -31.28
N PRO A 560 1.14 6.96 -30.77
CA PRO A 560 0.73 8.06 -29.92
C PRO A 560 1.51 8.08 -28.60
N ASP A 561 1.68 9.28 -28.05
CA ASP A 561 2.35 9.46 -26.76
C ASP A 561 1.41 9.06 -25.62
N ILE A 562 1.91 8.17 -24.77
CA ILE A 562 1.17 7.64 -23.63
C ILE A 562 1.28 8.63 -22.45
N LEU A 563 0.15 9.16 -22.00
CA LEU A 563 0.09 10.13 -20.90
C LEU A 563 -0.11 9.47 -19.54
N CYS A 564 -0.99 8.46 -19.49
CA CYS A 564 -1.34 7.70 -18.30
C CYS A 564 -1.63 6.24 -18.67
N VAL A 565 -1.32 5.31 -17.76
CA VAL A 565 -1.66 3.89 -17.88
C VAL A 565 -2.32 3.44 -16.57
N ILE A 566 -3.48 2.78 -16.66
CA ILE A 566 -4.19 2.22 -15.51
C ILE A 566 -4.25 0.69 -15.66
N GLN A 567 -3.83 -0.02 -14.62
CA GLN A 567 -4.04 -1.46 -14.46
C GLN A 567 -5.18 -1.69 -13.46
N VAL A 568 -6.24 -2.34 -13.93
CA VAL A 568 -7.36 -2.83 -13.11
C VAL A 568 -7.24 -4.34 -12.96
N CYS A 569 -7.77 -4.88 -11.87
CA CYS A 569 -8.07 -6.29 -11.67
C CYS A 569 -9.53 -6.40 -11.24
N LEU A 570 -10.32 -7.26 -11.89
CA LEU A 570 -11.64 -7.64 -11.40
C LEU A 570 -11.48 -8.52 -10.15
N GLU A 571 -12.27 -8.29 -9.12
CA GLU A 571 -12.24 -9.05 -7.86
C GLU A 571 -13.67 -9.32 -7.36
N GLY A 572 -13.87 -10.43 -6.64
CA GLY A 572 -15.15 -10.80 -6.05
C GLY A 572 -15.94 -11.86 -6.82
N GLN A 573 -17.27 -11.86 -6.65
CA GLN A 573 -18.17 -12.99 -6.99
C GLN A 573 -17.80 -14.31 -6.28
N ILE A 574 -17.23 -14.23 -5.07
CA ILE A 574 -16.77 -15.38 -4.29
C ILE A 574 -17.97 -16.05 -3.62
N SER A 575 -18.02 -17.38 -3.62
CA SER A 575 -19.10 -18.10 -2.93
C SER A 575 -19.01 -17.94 -1.41
N GLN A 576 -20.17 -17.81 -0.76
CA GLN A 576 -20.25 -17.70 0.70
C GLN A 576 -19.62 -18.91 1.42
N LYS A 577 -19.60 -20.08 0.78
CA LYS A 577 -18.92 -21.29 1.29
C LYS A 577 -17.41 -21.10 1.37
N SER A 578 -16.78 -20.55 0.33
CA SER A 578 -15.37 -20.16 0.34
C SER A 578 -15.09 -19.09 1.39
N ALA A 579 -15.97 -18.09 1.52
CA ALA A 579 -15.85 -17.04 2.54
C ALA A 579 -15.86 -17.59 3.98
N MET A 580 -16.85 -18.44 4.32
CA MET A 580 -16.91 -19.12 5.63
C MET A 580 -15.70 -20.01 5.88
N LYS A 581 -15.22 -20.75 4.86
CA LYS A 581 -14.04 -21.60 4.99
C LYS A 581 -12.76 -20.82 5.23
N SER A 582 -12.58 -19.67 4.56
CA SER A 582 -11.43 -18.79 4.82
C SER A 582 -11.44 -18.25 6.26
N LEU A 583 -12.63 -17.93 6.79
CA LEU A 583 -12.81 -17.51 8.19
C LEU A 583 -12.57 -18.65 9.20
N SER A 584 -12.90 -19.91 8.89
CA SER A 584 -12.63 -21.06 9.77
C SER A 584 -11.17 -21.50 9.75
N ASP A 585 -10.58 -21.57 8.56
CA ASP A 585 -9.26 -22.16 8.34
C ASP A 585 -8.14 -21.12 8.54
N GLY A 586 -8.49 -19.83 8.60
CA GLY A 586 -7.54 -18.71 8.68
C GLY A 586 -6.68 -18.54 7.42
N HIS A 587 -6.99 -19.27 6.35
CA HIS A 587 -6.22 -19.29 5.12
C HIS A 587 -6.85 -18.37 4.07
N GLN A 588 -6.14 -17.31 3.72
CA GLN A 588 -6.49 -16.42 2.61
C GLN A 588 -5.85 -16.96 1.33
N PRO A 589 -6.63 -17.39 0.31
CA PRO A 589 -6.07 -17.81 -0.97
C PRO A 589 -5.47 -16.60 -1.71
N PHE A 590 -4.62 -16.88 -2.71
CA PHE A 590 -4.03 -15.84 -3.55
C PHE A 590 -5.06 -15.29 -4.53
N GLY A 591 -5.16 -13.96 -4.64
CA GLY A 591 -6.20 -13.27 -5.42
C GLY A 591 -7.02 -12.32 -4.54
N ASP A 592 -8.06 -11.71 -5.13
CA ASP A 592 -9.19 -11.05 -4.46
C ASP A 592 -8.85 -10.30 -3.15
N GLN A 593 -7.88 -9.39 -3.19
CA GLN A 593 -7.29 -8.84 -1.97
C GLN A 593 -8.28 -8.00 -1.16
N ILE A 594 -9.17 -7.26 -1.82
CA ILE A 594 -10.17 -6.43 -1.14
C ILE A 594 -11.25 -7.31 -0.48
N PRO A 595 -11.92 -8.25 -1.18
CA PRO A 595 -12.82 -9.21 -0.55
C PRO A 595 -12.26 -9.91 0.69
N TRP A 596 -11.04 -10.47 0.61
CA TRP A 596 -10.45 -11.20 1.74
C TRP A 596 -10.11 -10.29 2.92
N LYS A 597 -9.59 -9.08 2.69
CA LYS A 597 -9.32 -8.12 3.78
C LYS A 597 -10.58 -7.51 4.37
N PHE A 598 -11.62 -7.29 3.58
CA PHE A 598 -12.92 -6.85 4.09
C PHE A 598 -13.57 -7.92 4.99
N CYS A 599 -13.58 -9.17 4.52
CA CYS A 599 -14.02 -10.34 5.27
C CYS A 599 -13.23 -10.51 6.59
N GLU A 600 -11.90 -10.38 6.57
CA GLU A 600 -11.06 -10.45 7.78
C GLU A 600 -11.38 -9.34 8.80
N GLN A 601 -11.56 -8.10 8.35
CA GLN A 601 -11.74 -6.95 9.23
C GLN A 601 -13.15 -6.82 9.81
N PHE A 602 -14.18 -7.10 9.01
CA PHE A 602 -15.58 -6.94 9.42
C PHE A 602 -16.28 -8.26 9.77
N ARG A 603 -15.67 -9.41 9.44
CA ARG A 603 -16.27 -10.76 9.55
C ARG A 603 -17.59 -10.89 8.79
N ASP A 604 -17.74 -10.11 7.73
CA ASP A 604 -18.88 -10.19 6.82
C ASP A 604 -18.65 -11.26 5.74
N THR A 605 -19.71 -12.01 5.44
CA THR A 605 -19.75 -13.06 4.41
C THR A 605 -20.50 -12.63 3.15
N MET A 606 -21.20 -11.48 3.18
CA MET A 606 -21.95 -10.95 2.04
C MET A 606 -21.07 -10.17 1.07
N PHE A 607 -20.20 -9.27 1.59
CA PHE A 607 -19.32 -8.45 0.75
C PHE A 607 -18.47 -9.23 -0.27
N PRO A 608 -17.87 -10.40 0.04
CA PRO A 608 -17.09 -11.17 -0.94
C PRO A 608 -17.88 -11.67 -2.17
N SER A 609 -19.20 -11.79 -2.05
CA SER A 609 -20.08 -12.18 -3.17
C SER A 609 -20.40 -11.02 -4.11
N LEU A 610 -20.12 -9.76 -3.73
CA LEU A 610 -20.21 -8.62 -4.62
C LEU A 610 -19.11 -8.68 -5.70
N SER A 611 -19.43 -8.18 -6.89
CA SER A 611 -18.48 -7.95 -7.98
C SER A 611 -17.86 -6.55 -7.85
N GLY A 612 -16.53 -6.40 -7.96
CA GLY A 612 -15.86 -5.11 -7.93
C GLY A 612 -14.55 -5.08 -8.71
N ALA A 613 -13.96 -3.90 -8.82
CA ALA A 613 -12.68 -3.70 -9.51
C ALA A 613 -11.63 -3.09 -8.58
N ARG A 614 -10.45 -3.70 -8.50
CA ARG A 614 -9.28 -3.11 -7.85
C ARG A 614 -8.40 -2.41 -8.87
N ILE A 615 -8.21 -1.10 -8.70
CA ILE A 615 -7.12 -0.38 -9.37
C ILE A 615 -5.81 -0.83 -8.71
N VAL A 616 -5.00 -1.59 -9.45
CA VAL A 616 -3.74 -2.16 -8.98
C VAL A 616 -2.60 -1.16 -9.14
N ARG A 617 -2.57 -0.45 -10.28
CA ARG A 617 -1.53 0.54 -10.60
C ARG A 617 -2.07 1.68 -11.45
N ILE A 618 -1.57 2.88 -11.19
CA ILE A 618 -1.68 4.04 -12.07
C ILE A 618 -0.28 4.56 -12.31
N ALA A 619 0.12 4.60 -13.58
CA ALA A 619 1.35 5.20 -14.04
C ALA A 619 1.04 6.49 -14.81
N VAL A 620 1.69 7.60 -14.44
CA VAL A 620 1.44 8.91 -15.03
C VAL A 620 2.78 9.50 -15.45
N HIS A 621 2.87 10.06 -16.65
CA HIS A 621 4.07 10.76 -17.06
C HIS A 621 4.39 11.90 -16.06
N PRO A 622 5.64 12.05 -15.56
CA PRO A 622 5.94 13.02 -14.50
C PRO A 622 5.55 14.47 -14.82
N SER A 623 5.66 14.90 -16.08
CA SER A 623 5.23 16.24 -16.53
C SER A 623 3.70 16.39 -16.63
N ALA A 624 2.94 15.29 -16.61
CA ALA A 624 1.50 15.25 -16.81
C ALA A 624 0.70 14.97 -15.52
N MET A 625 1.30 15.15 -14.34
CA MET A 625 0.69 14.80 -13.04
C MET A 625 -0.71 15.42 -12.81
N ARG A 626 -1.03 16.57 -13.41
CA ARG A 626 -2.38 17.20 -13.33
C ARG A 626 -3.46 16.45 -14.12
N VAL A 627 -3.11 15.72 -15.17
CA VAL A 627 -4.04 14.99 -16.06
C VAL A 627 -4.54 13.68 -15.43
N SER A 628 -3.79 13.13 -14.47
CA SER A 628 -4.13 11.91 -13.71
C SER A 628 -5.54 11.90 -13.11
N SER A 629 -6.09 13.07 -12.76
CA SER A 629 -7.44 13.18 -12.23
C SER A 629 -8.52 12.78 -13.25
N LEU A 630 -8.28 13.00 -14.54
CA LEU A 630 -9.27 12.69 -15.56
C LEU A 630 -9.31 11.19 -15.86
N SER A 631 -8.16 10.52 -15.92
CA SER A 631 -8.16 9.08 -16.20
C SER A 631 -8.93 8.27 -15.13
N CYS A 632 -8.90 8.69 -13.85
CA CYS A 632 -9.73 8.09 -12.80
C CYS A 632 -11.21 8.48 -12.90
N ALA A 633 -11.51 9.73 -13.28
CA ALA A 633 -12.87 10.18 -13.49
C ALA A 633 -13.53 9.43 -14.66
N CYS A 634 -12.90 9.44 -15.85
CA CYS A 634 -13.35 8.74 -17.04
C CYS A 634 -13.53 7.22 -16.81
N GLN A 635 -12.64 6.59 -16.03
CA GLN A 635 -12.80 5.18 -15.67
C GLN A 635 -13.99 4.94 -14.74
N THR A 636 -14.26 5.84 -13.79
CA THR A 636 -15.46 5.74 -12.96
C THR A 636 -16.71 5.87 -13.83
N VAL A 637 -16.77 6.91 -14.67
CA VAL A 637 -17.88 7.18 -15.61
C VAL A 637 -18.10 6.01 -16.58
N TYR A 638 -17.04 5.29 -16.99
CA TYR A 638 -17.14 4.08 -17.80
C TYR A 638 -17.81 2.91 -17.07
N TYR A 639 -17.37 2.61 -15.84
CA TYR A 639 -17.96 1.51 -15.05
C TYR A 639 -19.35 1.87 -14.45
N GLU A 640 -19.68 3.15 -14.33
CA GLU A 640 -21.04 3.66 -14.05
C GLU A 640 -21.95 3.65 -15.31
N GLY A 641 -21.49 3.12 -16.46
CA GLY A 641 -22.30 2.93 -17.68
C GLY A 641 -22.62 4.20 -18.48
N GLN A 642 -22.14 5.37 -18.05
CA GLN A 642 -22.52 6.68 -18.61
C GLN A 642 -21.93 6.98 -20.00
N LEU A 643 -20.99 6.15 -20.50
CA LEU A 643 -20.31 6.36 -21.79
C LEU A 643 -20.83 5.50 -22.94
N THR A 644 -21.65 4.49 -22.67
CA THR A 644 -22.28 3.65 -23.70
C THR A 644 -23.63 4.23 -24.10
N PRO A 645 -23.91 4.43 -25.41
CA PRO A 645 -25.24 4.86 -25.85
C PRO A 645 -26.28 3.79 -25.46
N ILE A 646 -27.37 4.23 -24.84
CA ILE A 646 -28.48 3.36 -24.45
C ILE A 646 -29.18 2.89 -25.72
N THR A 647 -28.88 1.66 -26.15
CA THR A 647 -29.64 0.93 -27.16
C THR A 647 -30.09 -0.39 -26.56
N GLU A 648 -31.36 -0.42 -26.16
CA GLU A 648 -32.09 -1.64 -25.83
C GLU A 648 -32.26 -2.49 -27.09
N ILE A 649 -31.29 -3.38 -27.33
CA ILE A 649 -31.47 -4.53 -28.21
C ILE A 649 -31.04 -5.75 -27.41
N ASP A 650 -32.02 -6.55 -27.02
CA ASP A 650 -31.80 -7.79 -26.31
C ASP A 650 -30.95 -8.79 -27.11
N LEU A 651 -29.90 -9.28 -26.45
CA LEU A 651 -29.48 -10.68 -26.50
C LEU A 651 -29.41 -11.36 -27.88
N GLU A 652 -28.48 -10.92 -28.72
CA GLU A 652 -27.57 -11.91 -29.30
C GLU A 652 -26.27 -11.90 -28.50
N LYS A 653 -26.06 -12.99 -27.73
CA LYS A 653 -24.70 -13.34 -27.33
C LYS A 653 -23.95 -13.55 -28.63
N VAL A 654 -23.09 -12.61 -29.01
CA VAL A 654 -22.07 -12.87 -30.02
C VAL A 654 -21.28 -14.05 -29.47
N GLU A 655 -21.52 -15.24 -30.05
CA GLU A 655 -20.70 -16.39 -29.80
C GLU A 655 -19.28 -15.95 -30.16
N GLN A 656 -18.46 -15.74 -29.13
CA GLN A 656 -17.02 -15.79 -29.31
C GLN A 656 -16.77 -17.19 -29.84
N LYS A 657 -16.63 -17.30 -31.17
CA LYS A 657 -16.18 -18.53 -31.82
C LYS A 657 -14.98 -18.98 -30.98
N PRO A 658 -15.03 -20.16 -30.33
CA PRO A 658 -13.95 -20.58 -29.46
C PRO A 658 -12.67 -20.48 -30.29
N PRO A 659 -11.62 -19.79 -29.80
CA PRO A 659 -10.42 -19.58 -30.59
C PRO A 659 -9.96 -20.95 -31.07
N VAL A 660 -9.83 -21.11 -32.40
CA VAL A 660 -9.54 -22.39 -33.05
C VAL A 660 -8.44 -23.07 -32.25
N ARG A 661 -8.78 -24.20 -31.62
CA ARG A 661 -7.97 -24.79 -30.56
C ARG A 661 -6.58 -25.05 -31.11
N VAL A 662 -5.60 -24.25 -30.67
CA VAL A 662 -4.21 -24.31 -31.15
C VAL A 662 -3.65 -25.73 -30.99
N THR A 663 -4.16 -26.50 -30.02
CA THR A 663 -3.88 -27.92 -29.81
C THR A 663 -4.15 -28.80 -31.03
N GLU A 664 -5.25 -28.58 -31.78
CA GLU A 664 -5.64 -29.42 -32.94
C GLU A 664 -4.75 -29.20 -34.18
N ALA A 665 -4.03 -28.07 -34.22
CA ALA A 665 -2.99 -27.80 -35.21
C ALA A 665 -1.60 -28.25 -34.71
N ALA A 666 -1.32 -28.08 -33.41
CA ALA A 666 -0.07 -28.47 -32.77
C ALA A 666 0.20 -29.99 -32.82
N GLU A 667 -0.84 -30.82 -32.67
CA GLU A 667 -0.72 -32.28 -32.67
C GLU A 667 -0.38 -32.90 -34.05
N LYS A 668 -0.39 -32.10 -35.13
CA LYS A 668 -0.21 -32.58 -36.52
C LYS A 668 1.16 -32.29 -37.14
N VAL A 669 2.07 -31.60 -36.44
CA VAL A 669 3.36 -31.15 -36.99
C VAL A 669 4.52 -31.72 -36.17
N SER A 670 5.56 -32.22 -36.85
CA SER A 670 6.78 -32.73 -36.19
C SER A 670 7.78 -31.61 -35.89
N LEU A 671 8.49 -31.71 -34.76
CA LEU A 671 9.46 -30.71 -34.25
C LEU A 671 10.51 -30.20 -35.26
N LEU A 672 10.87 -31.02 -36.26
CA LEU A 672 11.88 -30.68 -37.28
C LEU A 672 11.35 -29.79 -38.42
N GLU A 673 10.02 -29.69 -38.58
CA GLU A 673 9.35 -28.93 -39.65
C GLU A 673 8.62 -27.68 -39.12
N GLU A 674 8.44 -27.60 -37.80
CA GLU A 674 7.67 -26.57 -37.11
C GLU A 674 8.29 -25.16 -37.24
N ASN A 675 7.61 -24.27 -37.97
CA ASN A 675 7.99 -22.85 -38.08
C ASN A 675 7.04 -21.98 -37.27
N VAL A 676 7.51 -21.56 -36.09
CA VAL A 676 6.80 -20.64 -35.21
C VAL A 676 6.66 -19.25 -35.86
N LYS A 677 5.43 -18.75 -36.00
CA LYS A 677 5.09 -17.41 -36.52
C LYS A 677 4.07 -16.72 -35.60
N PRO A 678 4.03 -15.37 -35.56
CA PRO A 678 2.95 -14.64 -34.89
C PRO A 678 1.57 -15.02 -35.45
N ARG A 679 0.53 -14.92 -34.61
CA ARG A 679 -0.87 -15.17 -35.00
C ARG A 679 -1.30 -14.22 -36.12
N VAL A 680 -2.06 -14.74 -37.09
CA VAL A 680 -2.46 -14.00 -38.29
C VAL A 680 -3.72 -13.16 -38.05
N ASP A 681 -4.71 -13.72 -37.35
CA ASP A 681 -5.98 -13.05 -37.03
C ASP A 681 -5.89 -12.38 -35.64
N LEU A 682 -5.25 -11.21 -35.59
CA LEU A 682 -5.10 -10.41 -34.38
C LEU A 682 -6.10 -9.23 -34.37
N PRO A 683 -6.84 -8.99 -33.27
CA PRO A 683 -7.72 -7.83 -33.13
C PRO A 683 -6.94 -6.50 -33.09
N HIS A 684 -7.63 -5.37 -33.01
CA HIS A 684 -6.97 -4.07 -32.86
C HIS A 684 -6.32 -3.93 -31.47
N LEU A 685 -5.11 -3.34 -31.43
CA LEU A 685 -4.34 -3.14 -30.20
C LEU A 685 -5.03 -2.20 -29.21
N LEU A 686 -5.66 -1.15 -29.75
CA LEU A 686 -6.41 -0.14 -29.02
C LEU A 686 -7.89 -0.26 -29.43
N VAL A 687 -8.77 -0.32 -28.45
CA VAL A 687 -10.23 -0.31 -28.63
C VAL A 687 -10.78 0.90 -27.89
N HIS A 688 -11.66 1.66 -28.54
CA HIS A 688 -12.21 2.87 -27.92
C HIS A 688 -13.27 2.50 -26.88
N LEU A 689 -13.32 3.20 -25.74
CA LEU A 689 -14.22 2.80 -24.64
C LEU A 689 -15.71 2.83 -25.00
N ARG A 690 -16.13 3.65 -25.98
CA ARG A 690 -17.53 3.68 -26.44
C ARG A 690 -17.95 2.41 -27.19
N GLU A 691 -16.99 1.62 -27.68
CA GLU A 691 -17.22 0.39 -28.46
C GLU A 691 -17.31 -0.86 -27.57
N ARG A 692 -16.79 -0.80 -26.34
CA ARG A 692 -16.79 -1.92 -25.39
C ARG A 692 -17.81 -1.69 -24.29
N GLN A 693 -18.69 -2.65 -24.07
CA GLN A 693 -19.57 -2.65 -22.89
C GLN A 693 -18.77 -2.95 -21.61
N PRO A 694 -19.00 -2.21 -20.50
CA PRO A 694 -18.37 -2.48 -19.20
C PRO A 694 -18.94 -3.74 -18.53
N GLU A 695 -18.14 -4.41 -17.67
CA GLU A 695 -18.68 -5.40 -16.74
C GLU A 695 -19.52 -4.73 -15.64
N LYS A 696 -20.55 -5.42 -15.13
CA LYS A 696 -21.34 -4.96 -13.97
C LYS A 696 -20.51 -5.04 -12.67
N LEU A 697 -20.30 -3.89 -12.02
CA LEU A 697 -19.50 -3.73 -10.80
C LEU A 697 -20.26 -2.94 -9.73
N HIS A 698 -20.07 -3.31 -8.46
CA HIS A 698 -20.69 -2.67 -7.30
C HIS A 698 -19.75 -1.70 -6.59
N TYR A 699 -18.42 -1.88 -6.75
CA TYR A 699 -17.42 -1.02 -6.14
C TYR A 699 -16.13 -0.96 -6.96
N ILE A 700 -15.40 0.16 -6.81
CA ILE A 700 -14.01 0.29 -7.23
C ILE A 700 -13.15 0.49 -5.98
N GLY A 701 -12.06 -0.24 -5.84
CA GLY A 701 -11.15 -0.11 -4.72
C GLY A 701 -9.69 0.04 -5.13
N VAL A 702 -8.85 0.46 -4.20
CA VAL A 702 -7.42 0.72 -4.41
C VAL A 702 -6.63 0.28 -3.18
N SER A 703 -5.46 -0.30 -3.38
CA SER A 703 -4.48 -0.60 -2.32
C SER A 703 -3.16 0.10 -2.61
N PHE A 704 -2.68 0.95 -1.71
CA PHE A 704 -1.47 1.76 -1.91
C PHE A 704 -0.71 2.05 -0.60
N GLY A 705 0.54 2.50 -0.72
CA GLY A 705 1.35 2.99 0.41
C GLY A 705 0.87 4.36 0.88
N LEU A 706 0.54 4.48 2.17
CA LEU A 706 -0.14 5.65 2.72
C LEU A 706 0.79 6.87 2.76
N THR A 707 0.60 7.76 1.79
CA THR A 707 1.24 9.08 1.72
C THR A 707 0.19 10.18 1.64
N LEU A 708 0.53 11.38 2.10
CA LEU A 708 -0.39 12.53 2.13
C LEU A 708 -0.90 12.91 0.74
N ASP A 709 -0.02 12.88 -0.26
CA ASP A 709 -0.36 13.29 -1.63
C ASP A 709 -1.28 12.27 -2.32
N LEU A 710 -1.00 10.97 -2.20
CA LEU A 710 -1.86 9.91 -2.75
C LEU A 710 -3.20 9.86 -2.02
N PHE A 711 -3.22 10.01 -0.70
CA PHE A 711 -4.49 10.00 0.05
C PHE A 711 -5.39 11.19 -0.35
N ARG A 712 -4.81 12.39 -0.51
CA ARG A 712 -5.54 13.57 -1.01
C ARG A 712 -6.06 13.38 -2.43
N PHE A 713 -5.27 12.74 -3.31
CA PHE A 713 -5.70 12.39 -4.66
C PHE A 713 -6.95 11.49 -4.64
N TRP A 714 -6.91 10.38 -3.90
CA TRP A 714 -8.05 9.45 -3.81
C TRP A 714 -9.27 10.08 -3.15
N ARG A 715 -9.08 10.88 -2.09
CA ARG A 715 -10.16 11.61 -1.44
C ARG A 715 -10.85 12.60 -2.37
N LYS A 716 -10.11 13.30 -3.25
CA LYS A 716 -10.68 14.18 -4.29
C LYS A 716 -11.63 13.43 -5.24
N HIS A 717 -11.40 12.14 -5.46
CA HIS A 717 -12.21 11.28 -6.34
C HIS A 717 -13.35 10.53 -5.62
N LYS A 718 -13.69 10.92 -4.38
CA LYS A 718 -14.69 10.26 -3.54
C LYS A 718 -14.39 8.78 -3.26
N PHE A 719 -13.15 8.47 -2.88
CA PHE A 719 -12.79 7.19 -2.27
C PHE A 719 -12.67 7.34 -0.75
N ALA A 720 -13.17 6.37 0.01
CA ALA A 720 -13.11 6.33 1.47
C ALA A 720 -12.27 5.13 1.97
N PRO A 721 -11.43 5.30 3.00
CA PRO A 721 -10.65 4.21 3.59
C PRO A 721 -11.51 3.24 4.39
N PHE A 722 -11.20 1.94 4.30
CA PHE A 722 -11.76 0.89 5.17
C PHE A 722 -10.69 0.15 5.98
N TYR A 723 -9.43 0.20 5.56
CA TYR A 723 -8.33 -0.51 6.21
C TYR A 723 -7.00 0.24 6.09
N ILE A 724 -6.26 0.30 7.20
CA ILE A 724 -4.87 0.76 7.25
C ILE A 724 -4.07 -0.26 8.06
N GLY A 725 -3.02 -0.82 7.46
CA GLY A 725 -2.14 -1.79 8.09
C GLY A 725 -1.30 -1.17 9.22
N GLN A 726 -1.37 -1.76 10.41
CA GLN A 726 -0.67 -1.26 11.60
C GLN A 726 0.86 -1.37 11.48
N ILE A 727 1.36 -2.42 10.81
CA ILE A 727 2.78 -2.63 10.57
C ILE A 727 3.16 -1.93 9.25
N PRO A 728 4.13 -1.00 9.24
CA PRO A 728 4.63 -0.41 7.99
C PRO A 728 5.39 -1.46 7.18
N ASN A 729 5.29 -1.39 5.86
CA ASN A 729 6.02 -2.28 4.97
C ASN A 729 7.53 -2.01 5.08
N SER A 730 8.35 -3.05 5.29
CA SER A 730 9.80 -2.92 5.44
C SER A 730 10.50 -2.29 4.22
N VAL A 731 9.89 -2.41 3.04
CA VAL A 731 10.44 -1.92 1.76
C VAL A 731 10.19 -0.42 1.54
N THR A 732 9.01 0.09 1.91
CA THR A 732 8.62 1.51 1.68
C THR A 732 8.63 2.35 2.94
N GLY A 733 8.63 1.73 4.13
CA GLY A 733 8.44 2.41 5.42
C GLY A 733 7.01 2.92 5.63
N GLU A 734 6.09 2.64 4.70
CA GLU A 734 4.73 3.18 4.69
C GLU A 734 3.71 2.12 5.12
N HIS A 735 2.64 2.57 5.77
CA HIS A 735 1.47 1.73 6.08
C HIS A 735 0.70 1.42 4.79
N THR A 736 0.22 0.19 4.62
CA THR A 736 -0.66 -0.13 3.49
C THR A 736 -2.07 0.38 3.77
N CYS A 737 -2.63 1.18 2.87
CA CYS A 737 -3.99 1.70 2.95
C CYS A 737 -4.85 1.09 1.84
N MET A 738 -6.07 0.66 2.19
CA MET A 738 -7.08 0.23 1.23
C MET A 738 -8.30 1.16 1.31
N VAL A 739 -8.69 1.68 0.16
CA VAL A 739 -9.84 2.58 -0.02
C VAL A 739 -10.83 1.97 -1.01
N ILE A 740 -12.12 2.25 -0.81
CA ILE A 740 -13.22 1.83 -1.66
C ILE A 740 -14.05 3.06 -2.05
N LYS A 741 -14.57 3.04 -3.27
CA LYS A 741 -15.66 3.87 -3.76
C LYS A 741 -16.81 2.92 -4.16
N PRO A 742 -17.99 3.00 -3.54
CA PRO A 742 -19.17 2.30 -4.03
C PRO A 742 -19.59 2.90 -5.38
N LEU A 743 -20.11 2.06 -6.28
CA LEU A 743 -20.75 2.49 -7.52
C LEU A 743 -22.26 2.48 -7.34
N ASN A 744 -22.95 3.36 -8.06
CA ASN A 744 -24.41 3.31 -8.15
C ASN A 744 -24.78 2.15 -9.09
N ASN A 745 -25.56 1.19 -8.60
CA ASN A 745 -26.03 0.04 -9.37
C ASN A 745 -27.42 -0.35 -8.87
N ASP A 746 -28.32 -0.74 -9.77
CA ASP A 746 -29.74 -0.98 -9.46
C ASP A 746 -29.96 -2.19 -8.54
N ASP A 747 -28.98 -3.09 -8.45
CA ASP A 747 -29.01 -4.32 -7.65
C ASP A 747 -28.97 -4.08 -6.12
N ILE A 748 -28.73 -2.84 -5.65
CA ILE A 748 -28.62 -2.48 -4.22
C ILE A 748 -29.59 -1.33 -3.89
N GLU A 749 -30.61 -1.62 -3.08
CA GLU A 749 -31.51 -0.59 -2.53
C GLU A 749 -30.76 0.40 -1.63
N VAL A 750 -30.43 1.58 -2.15
CA VAL A 750 -29.84 2.67 -1.36
C VAL A 750 -30.95 3.53 -0.77
N SER A 751 -31.06 3.57 0.56
CA SER A 751 -31.87 4.56 1.26
C SER A 751 -31.35 5.97 0.94
N GLY A 752 -32.16 6.74 0.22
CA GLY A 752 -31.73 7.96 -0.48
C GLY A 752 -31.36 9.14 0.43
N SER A 753 -30.08 9.20 0.81
CA SER A 753 -29.39 10.41 1.32
C SER A 753 -27.87 10.25 1.43
N ASP A 754 -27.38 9.02 1.60
CA ASP A 754 -25.99 8.77 1.97
C ASP A 754 -25.04 8.77 0.76
N GLU A 755 -24.07 9.70 0.75
CA GLU A 755 -23.01 9.81 -0.28
C GLU A 755 -22.19 8.52 -0.50
N TRP A 756 -22.27 7.56 0.44
CA TRP A 756 -21.49 6.33 0.48
C TRP A 756 -22.33 5.06 0.41
N GLY A 757 -23.65 5.17 0.20
CA GLY A 757 -24.58 4.02 0.06
C GLY A 757 -24.34 2.92 1.10
N PHE A 758 -24.23 1.67 0.63
CA PHE A 758 -24.00 0.50 1.49
C PHE A 758 -22.69 0.54 2.31
N PHE A 759 -21.72 1.39 1.94
CA PHE A 759 -20.44 1.49 2.61
C PHE A 759 -20.46 2.41 3.85
N SER A 760 -21.50 3.24 4.01
CA SER A 760 -21.70 4.17 5.14
C SER A 760 -21.46 3.54 6.55
N PRO A 761 -22.08 2.41 6.94
CA PRO A 761 -21.86 1.81 8.26
C PRO A 761 -20.43 1.30 8.48
N PHE A 762 -19.80 0.73 7.44
CA PHE A 762 -18.43 0.21 7.51
C PHE A 762 -17.41 1.36 7.68
N TYR A 763 -17.65 2.49 7.00
CA TYR A 763 -16.83 3.69 7.18
C TYR A 763 -16.93 4.27 8.61
N GLN A 764 -18.12 4.28 9.20
CA GLN A 764 -18.29 4.71 10.59
C GLN A 764 -17.54 3.81 11.58
N ASP A 765 -17.57 2.49 11.40
CA ASP A 765 -16.79 1.57 12.24
C ASP A 765 -15.27 1.74 12.02
N PHE A 766 -14.81 1.93 10.77
CA PHE A 766 -13.43 2.27 10.48
C PHE A 766 -12.97 3.54 11.22
N ARG A 767 -13.75 4.63 11.22
CA ARG A 767 -13.41 5.87 11.96
C ARG A 767 -13.30 5.61 13.47
N ARG A 768 -14.19 4.78 14.05
CA ARG A 768 -14.14 4.38 15.47
C ARG A 768 -12.91 3.54 15.81
N ARG A 769 -12.48 2.63 14.91
CA ARG A 769 -11.25 1.84 15.07
C ARG A 769 -10.01 2.72 14.90
N PHE A 770 -9.96 3.55 13.87
CA PHE A 770 -8.82 4.40 13.55
C PHE A 770 -8.54 5.43 14.66
N THR A 771 -9.57 6.08 15.19
CA THR A 771 -9.41 7.00 16.35
C THR A 771 -8.77 6.31 17.56
N ARG A 772 -9.14 5.04 17.85
CA ARG A 772 -8.52 4.25 18.94
C ARG A 772 -7.07 3.82 18.65
N LEU A 773 -6.74 3.55 17.38
CA LEU A 773 -5.39 3.12 16.96
C LEU A 773 -4.38 4.27 16.84
N LEU A 774 -4.83 5.53 16.77
CA LEU A 774 -3.94 6.70 16.69
C LEU A 774 -3.00 6.84 17.90
N GLY A 775 -3.45 6.45 19.10
CA GLY A 775 -2.65 6.53 20.33
C GLY A 775 -1.63 5.42 20.52
N SER A 776 -1.68 4.37 19.68
CA SER A 776 -0.82 3.19 19.74
C SER A 776 -0.03 3.01 18.45
N SER A 777 -0.55 2.25 17.49
CA SER A 777 0.18 1.85 16.27
C SER A 777 0.54 3.04 15.37
N PHE A 778 -0.26 4.11 15.37
CA PHE A 778 -0.05 5.28 14.49
C PHE A 778 0.48 6.52 15.23
N LYS A 779 1.13 6.33 16.40
CA LYS A 779 1.66 7.42 17.22
C LYS A 779 2.60 8.36 16.47
N ALA A 780 3.43 7.81 15.59
CA ALA A 780 4.44 8.53 14.81
C ALA A 780 3.93 9.04 13.44
N MET A 781 2.65 8.86 13.11
CA MET A 781 2.07 9.31 11.84
C MET A 781 2.00 10.84 11.76
N GLU A 782 2.28 11.42 10.59
CA GLU A 782 2.17 12.87 10.39
C GLU A 782 0.73 13.37 10.67
N TYR A 783 0.60 14.38 11.53
CA TYR A 783 -0.70 14.92 11.93
C TYR A 783 -1.56 15.40 10.74
N LYS A 784 -0.95 15.92 9.67
CA LYS A 784 -1.66 16.34 8.45
C LYS A 784 -2.34 15.17 7.74
N LEU A 785 -1.71 14.01 7.76
CA LEU A 785 -2.22 12.76 7.18
C LEU A 785 -3.35 12.21 8.06
N ALA A 786 -3.16 12.14 9.37
CA ALA A 786 -4.19 11.72 10.32
C ALA A 786 -5.46 12.60 10.24
N MET A 787 -5.30 13.94 10.19
CA MET A 787 -6.39 14.89 9.95
C MET A 787 -7.08 14.66 8.60
N SER A 788 -6.31 14.40 7.53
CA SER A 788 -6.88 14.15 6.20
C SER A 788 -7.72 12.87 6.14
N ILE A 789 -7.36 11.85 6.91
CA ILE A 789 -8.04 10.53 6.99
C ILE A 789 -9.31 10.61 7.84
N LEU A 790 -9.27 11.26 9.01
CA LEU A 790 -10.43 11.37 9.89
C LEU A 790 -11.54 12.25 9.32
N ASP A 791 -11.13 13.24 8.53
CA ASP A 791 -11.96 14.33 7.99
C ASP A 791 -13.03 14.84 8.98
N PRO A 792 -12.62 15.40 10.14
CA PRO A 792 -13.58 15.91 11.10
C PRO A 792 -14.38 17.05 10.47
N LYS A 793 -15.72 17.04 10.64
CA LYS A 793 -16.52 18.23 10.38
C LYS A 793 -16.00 19.37 11.24
N ILE A 794 -15.46 20.40 10.58
CA ILE A 794 -14.85 21.57 11.22
C ILE A 794 -15.91 22.62 11.55
N ASN A 795 -16.89 22.74 10.65
CA ASN A 795 -18.06 23.60 10.79
C ASN A 795 -19.26 22.70 11.08
N PHE A 796 -19.84 22.86 12.28
CA PHE A 796 -21.15 22.31 12.61
C PHE A 796 -22.19 23.40 12.43
N THR A 797 -23.33 23.07 11.84
CA THR A 797 -24.48 23.98 11.78
C THR A 797 -25.41 23.72 12.96
N GLU A 798 -26.20 24.71 13.38
CA GLU A 798 -27.15 24.56 14.51
C GLU A 798 -28.27 23.53 14.24
N ARG A 799 -28.34 22.96 13.03
CA ARG A 799 -29.31 21.95 12.60
C ARG A 799 -28.73 20.54 12.43
N ASP A 800 -27.43 20.35 12.65
CA ASP A 800 -26.86 18.99 12.72
C ASP A 800 -27.42 18.26 13.95
N PRO A 801 -27.80 16.96 13.83
CA PRO A 801 -28.69 16.32 14.79
C PRO A 801 -28.07 16.08 16.17
N ALA A 802 -28.32 17.02 17.08
CA ALA A 802 -28.38 16.75 18.52
C ALA A 802 -29.68 15.99 18.86
N THR A 803 -29.89 14.81 18.24
CA THR A 803 -31.08 13.97 18.44
C THR A 803 -30.70 12.51 18.69
N SER A 804 -30.30 12.24 19.94
CA SER A 804 -30.77 11.05 20.65
C SER A 804 -30.73 11.34 22.14
N ASP A 805 -31.85 11.11 22.83
CA ASP A 805 -31.95 11.31 24.30
C ASP A 805 -30.96 10.41 25.09
N GLY A 806 -30.39 9.39 24.42
CA GLY A 806 -29.34 8.53 24.94
C GLY A 806 -27.92 9.13 24.97
N PHE A 807 -27.65 10.28 24.33
CA PHE A 807 -26.30 10.87 24.37
C PHE A 807 -25.98 11.49 25.74
N LEU A 808 -26.98 12.10 26.39
CA LEU A 808 -26.81 12.75 27.69
C LEU A 808 -26.57 11.73 28.81
N THR A 809 -27.32 10.63 28.82
CA THR A 809 -27.08 9.50 29.72
C THR A 809 -25.70 8.87 29.49
N ALA A 810 -25.28 8.69 28.24
CA ALA A 810 -23.93 8.21 27.93
C ALA A 810 -22.81 9.19 28.34
N LEU A 811 -23.03 10.51 28.29
CA LEU A 811 -22.05 11.49 28.80
C LEU A 811 -21.95 11.43 30.32
N ASN A 812 -23.07 11.32 31.04
CA ASN A 812 -23.10 11.23 32.50
C ASN A 812 -22.54 9.89 33.04
N GLU A 813 -22.48 8.84 32.20
CA GLU A 813 -21.71 7.61 32.49
C GLU A 813 -20.20 7.74 32.23
N ILE A 814 -19.77 8.68 31.38
CA ILE A 814 -18.38 8.83 30.93
C ILE A 814 -17.61 9.95 31.67
N LEU A 815 -18.31 11.01 32.12
CA LEU A 815 -17.72 12.18 32.78
C LEU A 815 -18.32 12.40 34.17
N SER A 816 -17.49 12.52 35.20
CA SER A 816 -17.95 12.87 36.54
C SER A 816 -18.22 14.39 36.65
N PRO A 817 -19.16 14.84 37.50
CA PRO A 817 -19.28 16.26 37.86
C PRO A 817 -17.96 16.88 38.36
N HIS A 818 -17.10 16.08 39.01
CA HIS A 818 -15.77 16.51 39.42
C HIS A 818 -14.84 16.81 38.24
N ASP A 819 -15.01 16.14 37.10
CA ASP A 819 -14.19 16.33 35.90
C ASP A 819 -14.56 17.62 35.17
N VAL A 820 -15.85 17.98 35.16
CA VAL A 820 -16.32 19.28 34.68
C VAL A 820 -15.74 20.42 35.53
N ASN A 821 -15.72 20.27 36.86
CA ASN A 821 -15.13 21.27 37.76
C ASN A 821 -13.60 21.39 37.60
N ARG A 822 -12.89 20.29 37.34
CA ARG A 822 -11.45 20.31 37.00
C ARG A 822 -11.21 21.05 35.68
N LEU A 823 -12.07 20.82 34.70
CA LEU A 823 -12.01 21.47 33.40
C LEU A 823 -12.32 22.98 33.50
N GLU A 824 -13.30 23.38 34.33
CA GLU A 824 -13.53 24.77 34.68
C GLU A 824 -12.28 25.43 35.27
N ALA A 825 -11.70 24.83 36.31
CA ALA A 825 -10.54 25.36 37.01
C ALA A 825 -9.35 25.60 36.05
N TYR A 826 -9.14 24.72 35.08
CA TYR A 826 -8.14 24.91 34.02
C TYR A 826 -8.50 26.02 33.04
N THR A 827 -9.76 26.13 32.61
CA THR A 827 -10.18 27.26 31.75
C THR A 827 -10.02 28.61 32.44
N ASN A 828 -10.10 28.65 33.76
CA ASN A 828 -9.83 29.82 34.59
C ASN A 828 -8.33 30.01 34.93
N ASN A 829 -7.43 29.21 34.32
CA ASN A 829 -5.98 29.19 34.54
C ASN A 829 -5.56 28.91 36.01
N LEU A 830 -6.41 28.24 36.80
CA LEU A 830 -6.15 27.93 38.23
C LEU A 830 -5.38 26.62 38.44
N THR A 831 -5.21 25.80 37.39
CA THR A 831 -4.57 24.47 37.47
C THR A 831 -3.64 24.23 36.28
N ASP A 832 -2.65 23.36 36.47
CA ASP A 832 -1.71 22.97 35.43
C ASP A 832 -2.32 21.96 34.44
N PHE A 833 -1.79 21.97 33.22
CA PHE A 833 -2.14 21.07 32.11
C PHE A 833 -2.17 19.57 32.50
N HIS A 834 -1.30 19.15 33.41
CA HIS A 834 -1.21 17.76 33.87
C HIS A 834 -2.53 17.25 34.51
N MET A 835 -3.33 18.14 35.10
CA MET A 835 -4.60 17.80 35.77
C MET A 835 -5.75 17.50 34.80
N ILE A 836 -5.54 17.55 33.49
CA ILE A 836 -6.55 17.27 32.43
C ILE A 836 -6.07 16.24 31.40
N LEU A 837 -4.84 15.73 31.53
CA LEU A 837 -4.28 14.73 30.63
C LEU A 837 -5.09 13.43 30.54
N ASP A 838 -5.82 13.08 31.60
CA ASP A 838 -6.74 11.95 31.68
C ASP A 838 -8.06 12.19 30.94
N LEU A 839 -8.60 13.41 30.99
CA LEU A 839 -9.84 13.80 30.30
C LEU A 839 -9.64 14.06 28.80
N LEU A 840 -8.43 14.45 28.42
CA LEU A 840 -8.10 14.86 27.06
C LEU A 840 -8.37 13.78 25.98
N PRO A 841 -8.01 12.50 26.15
CA PRO A 841 -8.36 11.45 25.17
C PRO A 841 -9.88 11.24 25.04
N ILE A 842 -10.62 11.31 26.15
CA ILE A 842 -12.08 11.13 26.19
C ILE A 842 -12.77 12.22 25.35
N LEU A 843 -12.46 13.49 25.66
CA LEU A 843 -13.01 14.64 24.93
C LEU A 843 -12.60 14.64 23.45
N SER A 844 -11.37 14.22 23.15
CA SER A 844 -10.89 14.07 21.77
C SER A 844 -11.68 12.99 21.02
N HIS A 845 -11.87 11.81 21.60
CA HIS A 845 -12.67 10.75 20.99
C HIS A 845 -14.12 11.17 20.72
N LEU A 846 -14.75 11.90 21.65
CA LEU A 846 -16.12 12.41 21.47
C LEU A 846 -16.20 13.46 20.35
N TYR A 847 -15.21 14.36 20.25
CA TYR A 847 -15.11 15.34 19.16
C TYR A 847 -14.92 14.68 17.79
N PHE A 848 -13.94 13.78 17.65
CA PHE A 848 -13.66 13.10 16.38
C PHE A 848 -14.70 12.02 16.00
N GLN A 849 -15.64 11.69 16.89
CA GLN A 849 -16.85 10.92 16.57
C GLN A 849 -18.04 11.80 16.12
N GLU A 850 -17.85 13.11 15.93
CA GLU A 850 -18.89 14.10 15.60
C GLU A 850 -20.01 14.22 16.66
N LYS A 851 -19.78 13.71 17.88
CA LYS A 851 -20.75 13.78 19.00
C LYS A 851 -20.69 15.11 19.76
N LEU A 852 -19.58 15.85 19.66
CA LEU A 852 -19.44 17.20 20.20
C LEU A 852 -19.44 18.22 19.05
N PRO A 853 -20.60 18.80 18.68
CA PRO A 853 -20.71 19.78 17.60
C PRO A 853 -20.14 21.14 18.01
N VAL A 854 -18.80 21.24 18.01
CA VAL A 854 -18.06 22.42 18.45
C VAL A 854 -17.15 22.91 17.32
N ALA A 855 -17.41 24.09 16.77
CA ALA A 855 -16.58 24.63 15.69
C ALA A 855 -15.14 24.94 16.17
N LEU A 856 -14.15 24.20 15.67
CA LEU A 856 -12.71 24.44 15.91
C LEU A 856 -12.05 24.99 14.65
N SER A 857 -10.90 25.66 14.76
CA SER A 857 -10.06 25.91 13.56
C SER A 857 -9.26 24.67 13.19
N TYR A 858 -8.81 24.54 11.93
CA TYR A 858 -7.99 23.40 11.50
C TYR A 858 -6.72 23.21 12.36
N VAL A 859 -6.09 24.32 12.78
CA VAL A 859 -4.93 24.29 13.68
C VAL A 859 -5.32 23.84 15.10
N GLN A 860 -6.45 24.31 15.62
CA GLN A 860 -6.99 23.86 16.92
C GLN A 860 -7.30 22.36 16.92
N ALA A 861 -7.96 21.86 15.89
CA ALA A 861 -8.25 20.43 15.72
C ALA A 861 -6.97 19.59 15.54
N SER A 862 -5.97 20.12 14.83
CA SER A 862 -4.66 19.46 14.68
C SER A 862 -3.91 19.35 16.01
N VAL A 863 -3.91 20.41 16.84
CA VAL A 863 -3.29 20.39 18.18
C VAL A 863 -4.02 19.39 19.10
N LEU A 864 -5.35 19.37 19.06
CA LEU A 864 -6.17 18.39 19.79
C LEU A 864 -5.86 16.96 19.37
N LEU A 865 -5.70 16.69 18.06
CA LEU A 865 -5.33 15.36 17.54
C LEU A 865 -3.98 14.91 18.08
N CYS A 866 -2.94 15.75 17.97
CA CYS A 866 -1.59 15.40 18.42
C CYS A 866 -1.53 15.11 19.93
N MET A 867 -2.15 15.98 20.73
CA MET A 867 -2.06 15.89 22.19
C MET A 867 -3.01 14.82 22.76
N GLY A 868 -4.21 14.66 22.21
CA GLY A 868 -5.27 13.82 22.78
C GLY A 868 -5.62 12.53 22.06
N LEU A 869 -5.35 12.40 20.74
CA LEU A 869 -5.48 11.11 20.05
C LEU A 869 -4.14 10.41 19.87
N GLN A 870 -3.07 11.13 19.52
CA GLN A 870 -1.73 10.55 19.36
C GLN A 870 -0.91 10.52 20.67
N ASN A 871 -1.40 11.10 21.78
CA ASN A 871 -0.72 11.11 23.07
C ASN A 871 0.77 11.56 22.96
N GLN A 872 1.01 12.62 22.20
CA GLN A 872 2.36 13.17 21.95
C GLN A 872 2.71 14.32 22.89
N ASN A 873 4.00 14.40 23.25
CA ASN A 873 4.53 15.47 24.09
C ASN A 873 4.58 16.81 23.34
N VAL A 874 4.46 17.92 24.07
CA VAL A 874 4.43 19.28 23.47
C VAL A 874 5.68 19.58 22.65
N THR A 875 6.86 19.10 23.07
CA THR A 875 8.13 19.23 22.33
C THR A 875 8.10 18.53 20.95
N TYR A 876 7.37 17.42 20.83
CA TYR A 876 7.18 16.74 19.54
C TYR A 876 6.24 17.55 18.64
N VAL A 877 5.18 18.14 19.20
CA VAL A 877 4.25 19.02 18.47
C VAL A 877 4.95 20.29 17.98
N GLU A 878 5.82 20.88 18.79
CA GLU A 878 6.68 22.02 18.44
C GLU A 878 7.58 21.70 17.23
N GLY A 879 8.28 20.56 17.23
CA GLY A 879 9.10 20.11 16.10
C GLY A 879 8.30 19.81 14.82
N GLN A 880 7.09 19.24 14.93
CA GLN A 880 6.25 18.87 13.79
C GLN A 880 5.49 20.05 13.17
N MET A 881 4.94 20.93 14.00
CA MET A 881 4.16 22.10 13.54
C MET A 881 5.01 23.33 13.25
N LYS A 882 6.26 23.37 13.75
CA LYS A 882 7.13 24.57 13.75
C LYS A 882 6.46 25.78 14.42
N LEU A 883 5.72 25.51 15.50
CA LEU A 883 5.06 26.51 16.34
C LEU A 883 5.71 26.52 17.72
N GLU A 884 5.91 27.70 18.29
CA GLU A 884 6.47 27.85 19.63
C GLU A 884 5.57 27.22 20.69
N ARG A 885 6.18 26.58 21.70
CA ARG A 885 5.50 25.95 22.84
C ARG A 885 4.38 26.79 23.47
N GLN A 886 4.57 28.09 23.63
CA GLN A 886 3.56 29.00 24.21
C GLN A 886 2.29 29.09 23.34
N GLN A 887 2.47 29.15 22.02
CA GLN A 887 1.36 29.25 21.06
C GLN A 887 0.50 27.99 21.10
N ILE A 888 1.13 26.81 21.15
CA ILE A 888 0.46 25.50 21.25
C ILE A 888 -0.42 25.44 22.52
N LEU A 889 0.12 25.81 23.69
CA LEU A 889 -0.64 25.85 24.94
C LEU A 889 -1.79 26.87 24.89
N SER A 890 -1.57 28.04 24.28
CA SER A 890 -2.64 29.05 24.12
C SER A 890 -3.80 28.55 23.24
N LEU A 891 -3.50 27.77 22.19
CA LEU A 891 -4.50 27.15 21.32
C LEU A 891 -5.26 26.04 22.05
N PHE A 892 -4.55 25.23 22.84
CA PHE A 892 -5.14 24.18 23.67
C PHE A 892 -6.13 24.74 24.71
N ILE A 893 -5.76 25.79 25.44
CA ILE A 893 -6.66 26.48 26.39
C ILE A 893 -7.90 27.03 25.66
N LYS A 894 -7.76 27.57 24.45
CA LYS A 894 -8.90 28.02 23.63
C LYS A 894 -9.83 26.87 23.21
N VAL A 895 -9.31 25.67 22.95
CA VAL A 895 -10.12 24.46 22.69
C VAL A 895 -10.88 24.04 23.95
N MET A 896 -10.20 23.93 25.10
CA MET A 896 -10.84 23.55 26.36
C MET A 896 -11.93 24.55 26.79
N LYS A 897 -11.73 25.85 26.57
CA LYS A 897 -12.78 26.88 26.77
C LYS A 897 -14.01 26.67 25.90
N LYS A 898 -13.88 26.13 24.69
CA LYS A 898 -15.03 25.80 23.82
C LYS A 898 -15.76 24.54 24.31
N PHE A 899 -15.02 23.50 24.67
CA PHE A 899 -15.62 22.29 25.25
C PHE A 899 -16.35 22.57 26.57
N TYR A 900 -15.76 23.38 27.46
CA TYR A 900 -16.42 23.81 28.70
C TYR A 900 -17.75 24.50 28.44
N LYS A 901 -17.75 25.51 27.55
CA LYS A 901 -18.97 26.25 27.18
C LYS A 901 -20.05 25.35 26.60
N TYR A 902 -19.67 24.37 25.78
CA TYR A 902 -20.64 23.42 25.22
C TYR A 902 -21.23 22.52 26.32
N LEU A 903 -20.38 21.87 27.12
CA LEU A 903 -20.82 20.98 28.21
C LEU A 903 -21.72 21.72 29.22
N ASN A 904 -21.35 22.95 29.61
CA ASN A 904 -22.21 23.79 30.46
C ASN A 904 -23.53 24.15 29.78
N SER A 905 -23.53 24.47 28.49
CA SER A 905 -24.79 24.79 27.78
C SER A 905 -25.74 23.59 27.72
N VAL A 906 -25.19 22.36 27.71
CA VAL A 906 -25.94 21.11 27.77
C VAL A 906 -26.47 20.86 29.18
N ALA A 907 -25.61 20.96 30.20
CA ALA A 907 -26.02 20.83 31.61
C ALA A 907 -27.07 21.87 32.02
N SER A 908 -26.95 23.12 31.58
CA SER A 908 -27.96 24.16 31.80
C SER A 908 -29.30 23.81 31.13
N LYS A 909 -29.30 23.24 29.92
CA LYS A 909 -30.53 22.78 29.25
C LYS A 909 -31.18 21.60 29.97
N GLU A 910 -30.39 20.71 30.58
CA GLU A 910 -30.89 19.61 31.42
C GLU A 910 -31.52 20.13 32.73
N ILE A 911 -30.92 21.16 33.35
CA ILE A 911 -31.52 21.86 34.49
C ILE A 911 -32.80 22.61 34.07
N GLU A 912 -32.83 23.28 32.92
CA GLU A 912 -34.03 23.94 32.37
C GLU A 912 -35.14 22.97 31.94
N SER A 913 -34.82 21.71 31.61
CA SER A 913 -35.81 20.68 31.30
C SER A 913 -36.39 19.99 32.54
N THR A 914 -35.60 19.91 33.62
CA THR A 914 -36.00 19.32 34.91
C THR A 914 -36.64 20.34 35.86
N LEU A 915 -36.41 21.64 35.67
CA LEU A 915 -37.14 22.70 36.36
C LEU A 915 -38.63 22.69 35.96
N PRO A 916 -39.58 22.80 36.92
CA PRO A 916 -41.00 22.85 36.62
C PRO A 916 -41.32 24.13 35.84
N ARG A 917 -41.61 23.97 34.55
CA ARG A 917 -42.05 25.07 33.69
C ARG A 917 -43.38 25.61 34.21
N LEU A 918 -43.37 26.82 34.76
CA LEU A 918 -44.60 27.60 34.92
C LEU A 918 -45.30 27.67 33.56
N LYS A 919 -46.60 27.33 33.51
CA LYS A 919 -47.39 27.48 32.28
C LYS A 919 -47.29 28.93 31.81
N LYS A 920 -46.57 29.16 30.71
CA LYS A 920 -46.78 30.37 29.92
C LYS A 920 -48.22 30.33 29.45
N ILE A 921 -49.02 31.29 29.91
CA ILE A 921 -50.35 31.54 29.36
C ILE A 921 -50.09 32.17 28.00
N GLU A 922 -50.15 31.36 26.95
CA GLU A 922 -50.18 31.86 25.58
C GLU A 922 -51.54 32.53 25.37
N MET A 923 -51.56 33.86 25.42
CA MET A 923 -52.73 34.65 24.99
C MET A 923 -52.83 34.59 23.47
N LEU A 924 -53.35 33.46 22.97
CA LEU A 924 -53.92 33.39 21.63
C LEU A 924 -55.11 34.37 21.57
N PRO A 925 -55.27 35.15 20.47
CA PRO A 925 -56.46 35.98 20.31
C PRO A 925 -57.69 35.07 20.33
N HIS A 926 -58.71 35.44 21.12
CA HIS A 926 -59.96 34.70 21.18
C HIS A 926 -60.62 34.72 19.79
N ASN A 927 -61.03 33.55 19.28
CA ASN A 927 -61.72 33.42 17.97
C ASN A 927 -63.18 33.96 17.99
N VAL A 928 -63.54 34.70 19.04
CA VAL A 928 -64.88 35.19 19.35
C VAL A 928 -64.75 36.69 19.56
N SER A 929 -65.64 37.49 18.97
CA SER A 929 -65.57 38.94 19.16
C SER A 929 -65.90 39.31 20.61
N LEU A 930 -65.40 40.45 21.07
CA LEU A 930 -65.62 40.91 22.44
C LEU A 930 -67.12 41.14 22.71
N ASP A 931 -67.89 41.52 21.67
CA ASP A 931 -69.34 41.65 21.73
C ASP A 931 -70.05 40.30 21.80
N ASP A 932 -69.57 39.26 21.12
CA ASP A 932 -70.14 37.91 21.20
C ASP A 932 -69.91 37.27 22.57
N ASP A 933 -68.72 37.43 23.14
CA ASP A 933 -68.37 36.92 24.48
C ASP A 933 -69.16 37.65 25.58
N LEU A 934 -69.36 38.97 25.44
CA LEU A 934 -70.27 39.74 26.31
C LEU A 934 -71.74 39.30 26.15
N ASN A 935 -72.19 38.95 24.95
CA ASN A 935 -73.56 38.48 24.69
C ASN A 935 -73.81 37.08 25.27
N ASP A 936 -72.86 36.15 25.15
CA ASP A 936 -72.98 34.82 25.76
C ASP A 936 -72.79 34.87 27.29
N ALA A 937 -71.94 35.76 27.82
CA ALA A 937 -71.91 36.05 29.25
C ALA A 937 -73.24 36.63 29.74
N ALA A 938 -73.86 37.55 28.99
CA ALA A 938 -75.18 38.11 29.31
C ALA A 938 -76.31 37.07 29.22
N ARG A 939 -76.22 36.10 28.30
CA ARG A 939 -77.12 34.93 28.27
C ARG A 939 -76.91 34.04 29.48
N GLN A 940 -75.68 33.64 29.80
CA GLN A 940 -75.39 32.83 30.98
C GLN A 940 -75.83 33.49 32.29
N VAL A 941 -75.71 34.82 32.41
CA VAL A 941 -76.24 35.57 33.56
C VAL A 941 -77.76 35.59 33.55
N LYS A 942 -78.43 35.79 32.40
CA LYS A 942 -79.90 35.72 32.30
C LYS A 942 -80.44 34.31 32.60
N ASP A 943 -79.74 33.27 32.16
CA ASP A 943 -80.16 31.89 32.37
C ASP A 943 -79.85 31.43 33.81
N LYS A 944 -78.77 31.93 34.44
CA LYS A 944 -78.58 31.81 35.89
C LYS A 944 -79.66 32.57 36.67
N MET A 945 -79.98 33.81 36.30
CA MET A 945 -81.07 34.57 36.93
C MET A 945 -82.43 33.88 36.75
N LYS A 946 -82.68 33.23 35.62
CA LYS A 946 -83.88 32.39 35.42
C LYS A 946 -83.85 31.14 36.31
N ALA A 947 -82.76 30.39 36.34
CA ALA A 947 -82.63 29.23 37.21
C ALA A 947 -82.73 29.58 38.70
N GLU A 948 -82.19 30.73 39.12
CA GLU A 948 -82.33 31.25 40.49
C GLU A 948 -83.75 31.74 40.78
N THR A 949 -84.44 32.40 39.84
CA THR A 949 -85.83 32.83 40.04
C THR A 949 -86.84 31.69 39.98
N GLU A 950 -86.62 30.67 39.14
CA GLU A 950 -87.39 29.42 39.13
C GLU A 950 -87.12 28.61 40.42
N GLY A 951 -85.88 28.59 40.92
CA GLY A 951 -85.53 27.97 42.21
C GLY A 951 -86.11 28.69 43.45
N LEU A 952 -86.33 30.01 43.36
CA LEU A 952 -86.93 30.83 44.41
C LEU A 952 -88.47 30.77 44.43
N LEU A 953 -89.12 30.32 43.34
CA LEU A 953 -90.57 30.21 43.22
C LEU A 953 -91.11 28.80 43.52
N ASN A 954 -90.52 28.12 44.51
CA ASN A 954 -91.11 26.89 45.06
C ASN A 954 -92.41 27.21 45.82
N PRO A 955 -93.58 26.66 45.42
CA PRO A 955 -94.87 27.01 46.02
C PRO A 955 -94.99 26.61 47.51
N GLU A 956 -94.15 25.68 47.99
CA GLU A 956 -94.08 25.30 49.41
C GLU A 956 -93.44 26.37 50.31
N PHE A 957 -92.56 27.24 49.77
CA PHE A 957 -91.97 28.34 50.55
C PHE A 957 -92.91 29.54 50.70
N LEU A 958 -93.81 29.77 49.73
CA LEU A 958 -94.82 30.83 49.82
C LEU A 958 -95.91 30.52 50.86
N GLN A 959 -96.15 29.24 51.18
CA GLN A 959 -97.06 28.86 52.28
C GLN A 959 -96.50 29.20 53.67
N GLN A 960 -95.18 29.41 53.82
CA GLN A 960 -94.56 29.76 55.11
C GLN A 960 -94.78 31.24 55.51
N TYR A 961 -95.32 32.06 54.61
CA TYR A 961 -95.70 33.46 54.84
C TYR A 961 -97.21 33.69 54.82
N ALA A 962 -98.02 32.62 54.73
CA ALA A 962 -99.47 32.72 54.80
C ALA A 962 -99.92 33.11 56.22
N ILE A 963 -100.44 34.33 56.37
CA ILE A 963 -101.11 34.77 57.59
C ILE A 963 -102.44 34.00 57.69
N VAL A 964 -102.56 33.12 58.67
CA VAL A 964 -103.82 32.41 58.95
C VAL A 964 -104.69 33.30 59.83
N ASP A 965 -105.81 33.77 59.29
CA ASP A 965 -106.77 34.59 60.01
C ASP A 965 -107.26 33.92 61.30
N LYS A 966 -107.07 34.66 62.41
CA LYS A 966 -107.69 34.39 63.71
C LYS A 966 -108.07 35.70 64.37
N GLU A 967 -109.21 36.26 63.94
CA GLU A 967 -109.79 37.50 64.48
C GLU A 967 -109.94 37.49 66.01
N ALA A 968 -110.09 36.30 66.62
CA ALA A 968 -110.13 36.11 68.07
C ALA A 968 -108.86 36.56 68.84
N ALA A 969 -107.67 36.55 68.22
CA ALA A 969 -106.44 36.97 68.89
C ALA A 969 -106.16 38.48 68.79
N PHE A 970 -106.86 39.19 67.90
CA PHE A 970 -106.70 40.63 67.70
C PHE A 970 -107.58 41.44 68.66
N ALA A 971 -108.71 40.87 69.11
CA ALA A 971 -109.63 41.48 70.07
C ALA A 971 -109.01 41.65 71.47
N ASP A 972 -108.32 40.62 71.99
CA ASP A 972 -107.65 40.66 73.30
C ASP A 972 -106.49 41.68 73.36
N ALA A 973 -105.88 42.01 72.22
CA ALA A 973 -104.83 43.02 72.12
C ALA A 973 -105.37 44.47 72.14
N LEU A 974 -106.67 44.68 71.92
CA LEU A 974 -107.32 46.00 71.83
C LEU A 974 -108.11 46.40 73.09
N GLN A 975 -108.44 45.46 73.99
CA GLN A 975 -109.28 45.76 75.17
C GLN A 975 -108.55 46.40 76.36
N ASN A 976 -107.21 46.38 76.44
CA ASN A 976 -106.45 47.03 77.52
C ASN A 976 -106.19 48.53 77.27
N GLY A 977 -107.25 49.27 76.91
CA GLY A 977 -107.26 50.72 76.70
C GLY A 977 -107.91 51.50 77.84
N GLY A 978 -107.29 51.52 79.03
CA GLY A 978 -107.82 52.22 80.22
C GLY A 978 -107.22 53.61 80.45
N ALA A 979 -107.88 54.65 79.90
CA ALA A 979 -107.74 56.08 80.26
C ALA A 979 -106.33 56.74 80.19
N GLY A 980 -106.04 57.45 79.09
CA GLY A 980 -105.17 58.64 79.12
C GLY A 980 -104.06 58.75 78.06
N LYS A 981 -104.31 59.52 77.00
CA LYS A 981 -103.35 60.04 75.99
C LYS A 981 -102.54 58.99 75.19
N ILE A 982 -102.94 58.82 73.93
CA ILE A 982 -102.15 58.13 72.89
C ILE A 982 -100.98 59.04 72.47
N ALA A 983 -99.76 58.50 72.44
CA ALA A 983 -98.59 59.14 71.85
C ALA A 983 -98.15 58.40 70.56
N SER A 984 -97.68 59.15 69.57
CA SER A 984 -97.40 58.65 68.23
C SER A 984 -96.08 57.87 68.11
N SER A 985 -96.05 56.63 68.59
CA SER A 985 -95.26 55.48 68.08
C SER A 985 -95.30 54.33 69.09
N GLY A 986 -95.71 53.14 68.66
CA GLY A 986 -95.78 51.97 69.54
C GLY A 986 -96.01 50.68 68.76
N LEU A 987 -94.95 49.90 68.55
CA LEU A 987 -95.06 48.54 68.01
C LEU A 987 -95.71 47.61 69.05
N ILE A 988 -96.60 46.74 68.59
CA ILE A 988 -97.11 45.59 69.36
C ILE A 988 -96.45 44.33 68.78
N SER A 989 -95.67 43.60 69.60
CA SER A 989 -94.99 42.37 69.17
C SER A 989 -95.72 41.12 69.64
N VAL A 990 -96.14 40.25 68.73
CA VAL A 990 -96.72 38.93 69.03
C VAL A 990 -95.65 37.85 68.84
N LYS A 991 -95.48 36.95 69.82
CA LYS A 991 -94.48 35.86 69.76
C LYS A 991 -95.01 34.65 68.98
N SER A 992 -94.34 34.26 67.90
CA SER A 992 -94.54 32.96 67.25
C SER A 992 -93.67 31.87 67.90
N ASN A 993 -94.13 30.61 67.88
CA ASN A 993 -93.59 29.52 68.69
C ASN A 993 -92.85 28.46 67.84
N ARG A 994 -91.70 27.97 68.31
CA ARG A 994 -90.77 27.07 67.57
C ARG A 994 -91.09 25.57 67.70
N LYS A 995 -90.60 24.75 66.76
CA LYS A 995 -89.92 23.45 67.06
C LYS A 995 -89.05 22.90 65.90
N LYS A 996 -88.17 21.92 66.21
CA LYS A 996 -87.12 21.29 65.36
C LYS A 996 -87.52 19.90 64.85
N MET A 997 -86.88 19.37 63.78
CA MET A 997 -86.06 18.11 63.83
C MET A 997 -85.20 17.86 62.55
N GLU A 998 -84.50 16.72 62.48
CA GLU A 998 -83.33 16.37 61.62
C GLU A 998 -83.67 15.26 60.56
N LYS A 999 -82.80 14.62 59.72
CA LYS A 999 -81.32 14.45 59.66
C LYS A 999 -80.81 13.85 58.31
N GLU A 1000 -79.47 13.70 58.18
CA GLU A 1000 -78.66 12.90 57.22
C GLU A 1000 -78.49 13.42 55.76
N GLY A 1001 -77.34 13.30 55.07
CA GLY A 1001 -76.11 12.51 55.34
C GLY A 1001 -74.75 13.11 54.86
N LYS A 1002 -73.68 12.31 54.96
CA LYS A 1002 -72.20 12.57 54.89
C LYS A 1002 -71.61 12.72 53.46
N PRO A 1003 -70.28 12.92 53.22
CA PRO A 1003 -69.09 12.99 54.13
C PRO A 1003 -68.12 14.20 53.95
N LYS A 1004 -66.97 14.19 54.67
CA LYS A 1004 -65.90 15.21 54.71
C LYS A 1004 -64.52 14.65 54.30
N GLU A 1005 -63.62 15.52 53.83
CA GLU A 1005 -62.15 15.38 53.88
C GLU A 1005 -61.58 16.12 55.12
N SER A 1006 -60.73 15.50 55.94
CA SER A 1006 -59.25 15.47 55.94
C SER A 1006 -58.58 16.54 56.84
N ASP A 1007 -57.87 16.11 57.89
CA ASP A 1007 -56.53 16.63 58.22
C ASP A 1007 -55.76 15.75 59.27
N LYS A 1008 -54.42 15.85 59.23
CA LYS A 1008 -53.41 15.51 60.27
C LYS A 1008 -53.16 14.07 60.78
N SER A 1009 -52.17 13.45 60.14
CA SER A 1009 -50.93 12.81 60.68
C SER A 1009 -50.85 12.10 62.06
N ASN A 1010 -50.26 10.89 62.01
CA ASN A 1010 -49.03 10.41 62.71
C ASN A 1010 -49.12 9.15 63.64
N LYS A 1011 -48.38 8.07 63.27
CA LYS A 1011 -47.76 6.99 64.12
C LYS A 1011 -48.65 6.23 65.15
N LYS A 1012 -48.79 4.88 65.14
CA LYS A 1012 -47.73 3.85 65.31
C LYS A 1012 -48.29 2.39 65.35
N ARG A 1013 -47.50 1.42 64.82
CA ARG A 1013 -47.27 -0.01 65.23
C ARG A 1013 -48.36 -1.12 65.19
N GLY A 1014 -47.95 -2.22 64.52
CA GLY A 1014 -48.24 -3.64 64.85
C GLY A 1014 -49.18 -4.38 63.88
N ASN A 1015 -48.99 -5.66 63.51
CA ASN A 1015 -47.80 -6.55 63.49
C ASN A 1015 -48.08 -7.73 62.53
N ASP A 1016 -47.03 -8.42 62.04
CA ASP A 1016 -47.04 -9.75 61.35
C ASP A 1016 -47.81 -9.91 60.01
N GLY A 1017 -47.31 -10.62 58.98
CA GLY A 1017 -45.98 -11.24 58.83
C GLY A 1017 -45.77 -12.00 57.50
N SER A 1018 -44.49 -12.23 57.16
CA SER A 1018 -43.95 -13.07 56.06
C SER A 1018 -44.16 -12.61 54.59
N GLY A 1019 -43.15 -12.68 53.71
CA GLY A 1019 -41.75 -12.98 53.98
C GLY A 1019 -40.79 -13.03 52.77
N SER A 1020 -39.48 -13.01 53.08
CA SER A 1020 -38.33 -13.34 52.21
C SER A 1020 -38.01 -12.36 51.05
N ARG A 1021 -36.75 -12.11 50.67
CA ARG A 1021 -35.44 -12.56 51.21
C ARG A 1021 -34.35 -11.55 50.84
N SER A 1022 -33.35 -11.34 51.71
CA SER A 1022 -32.28 -10.37 51.51
C SER A 1022 -30.88 -10.99 51.42
N TYR A 1023 -30.12 -10.56 50.41
CA TYR A 1023 -28.69 -10.16 50.44
C TYR A 1023 -27.55 -11.10 50.95
N LYS A 1024 -26.61 -11.32 50.00
CA LYS A 1024 -25.13 -11.23 50.06
C LYS A 1024 -24.26 -12.07 51.03
N LYS A 1025 -23.43 -12.89 50.37
CA LYS A 1025 -21.96 -13.09 50.51
C LYS A 1025 -21.36 -13.57 51.85
N LYS A 1026 -20.90 -14.83 51.84
CA LYS A 1026 -19.49 -15.20 52.08
C LYS A 1026 -19.13 -16.52 51.35
N LYS A 1027 -17.83 -16.81 51.30
CA LYS A 1027 -17.09 -17.90 50.59
C LYS A 1027 -17.49 -19.34 50.98
N PRO A 1028 -17.03 -20.38 50.24
CA PRO A 1028 -16.18 -20.34 49.03
C PRO A 1028 -16.89 -19.77 47.81
#